data_AF-A0A4Q4WJ15-F1
#
_entry.id   AF-A0A4Q4WJ15-F1
#
_cell.length_a   1.000
_cell.length_b   1.000
_cell.length_c   1.000
_cell.angle_alpha   90.00
_cell.angle_beta   90.00
_cell.angle_gamma   90.00
#
_symmetry.space_group_name_H-M   'P 1'
#
loop_
_entity.id
_entity.type
_entity.pdbx_description
1 polymer ?
#
loop_
_entity_poly.entity_id
_entity_poly.type
_entity_poly.pdbx_seq_one_letter_code
_entity_poly.pdbx_strand_id
1 'polypeptide(L)'
;MGSQLCGAPAFQTRDSIEDIWGPRTPYKHEWPPREDKACDEEPEKWVQSACVLCSNGCGLDIGVKDGKVVGVRGRVTDRVNKGRLGPKGMHGWNSMNQPDRLTKPLIRKNGKLEPASWDEAMDLIVEKSKKLAKHLTNHSIAFYTSGQLFLEEYYALAVIGKAGLHTLHMDGNTRLCTATAAASMRESFGSDGQPGSYRDIDYTDCIFLVGHNMAATQTVLWARVLDRLHGPNPPKLIVVDPRNSATAQKATVHLAPKIGTNLALLNGIQHLLFEEGWINEDYVSKHTVGVEELRDTVQKYTPEYVEEITGIPIEQLKEAARILGTTKSLLSTALQGVYQSNQATASACQINNINLLRGLIGKPGSGILQMNGQPTAQNNREAGCDGEFPGFRNHLNPDHMNELARLWNIAPIRVPHWNEPTHVENLLKYIADGSIRMLWISATNPLVSLPTLARVRELLTQPELFVVCQDIYMTETAAVADVVLPAAQWAEKTGCFTNVDRTVHLSHKAVDPPDEAKSDLEIFLDYGRRMGFRDRDGNDLLPWTTSEEVFEAWKKLSAGRPCDYTGLTYEKLTGGSGIQWPCNEANPQGTERLFTDGHFFTDIDYCESFGHDLETGAPFSKEEYKKFNPAGRAILKCCHYNPPIEATDEEYPLMLSTGRKALHFHTRTKTGRTQLQKGCPEPAIQISKEDAARFGVEDNEMVIVRSKRGAVEMKALVGGVSPGQTFIPFHFGYWDSEDGRARAANELTTARWDPISKQPTFKAGAIRIEKIPEQARAQQQVQVREQQSQAVARVSSKDAAKTISDDDLTNRRRRRLVTWMGNTHETMIQLIDIYEHLIPRLIDDYEVEAGLQVLLRIARGMESKFRPQVDKYGEDATEGLHRAEVLKESLFPREDSRHTEYEGLDALQGLEMYLGCIASCLNALQPVSQAVWDEEFSAVVSDNMRDLRRMQAWVSKQIKVRAPQTLLVPALPGDD
;
A
#
# COMPACT_ATOMS: atom_id res chain seq x y z
N MET A 1 14.69 23.48 20.14
CA MET A 1 15.22 23.03 21.44
C MET A 1 16.05 21.79 21.15
N GLY A 2 17.37 21.83 21.40
CA GLY A 2 18.23 20.69 21.11
C GLY A 2 17.87 19.50 21.99
N SER A 3 17.58 18.34 21.39
CA SER A 3 17.35 17.10 22.15
C SER A 3 18.64 16.75 22.89
N GLN A 4 18.62 16.67 24.22
CA GLN A 4 19.70 16.07 24.98
C GLN A 4 19.77 14.58 24.60
N LEU A 5 20.76 14.21 23.79
CA LEU A 5 20.99 12.81 23.42
C LEU A 5 21.24 12.01 24.70
N CYS A 6 20.48 10.94 24.91
CA CYS A 6 20.68 10.06 26.07
C CYS A 6 22.12 9.53 26.15
N GLY A 7 22.63 9.36 27.38
CA GLY A 7 23.90 8.69 27.67
C GLY A 7 23.90 7.22 27.24
N ALA A 8 25.08 6.58 27.23
CA ALA A 8 25.14 5.14 26.92
C ALA A 8 24.46 4.35 28.03
N PRO A 9 23.81 3.22 27.73
CA PRO A 9 23.22 2.40 28.78
C PRO A 9 24.28 2.05 29.81
N ALA A 10 23.91 2.15 31.10
CA ALA A 10 24.81 1.77 32.19
C ALA A 10 25.23 0.29 32.07
N PHE A 11 24.34 -0.55 31.57
CA PHE A 11 24.61 -1.93 31.22
C PHE A 11 24.09 -2.25 29.81
N GLN A 12 24.92 -2.89 28.99
CA GLN A 12 24.50 -3.52 27.75
C GLN A 12 25.31 -4.79 27.50
N THR A 13 24.69 -5.83 26.95
CA THR A 13 25.39 -7.09 26.64
C THR A 13 26.36 -6.96 25.48
N ARG A 14 26.18 -5.94 24.63
CA ARG A 14 27.08 -5.56 23.53
C ARG A 14 26.81 -4.13 23.10
N ASP A 15 27.82 -3.47 22.54
CA ASP A 15 27.61 -2.22 21.80
C ASP A 15 26.97 -2.54 20.44
N SER A 16 25.66 -2.33 20.37
CA SER A 16 24.90 -2.65 19.17
C SER A 16 25.01 -1.59 18.07
N ILE A 17 25.61 -0.42 18.34
CA ILE A 17 25.87 0.61 17.34
C ILE A 17 27.12 0.23 16.54
N GLU A 18 28.17 -0.22 17.22
CA GLU A 18 29.43 -0.62 16.60
C GLU A 18 29.40 -2.05 16.01
N ASP A 19 28.86 -3.03 16.74
CA ASP A 19 28.65 -4.40 16.25
C ASP A 19 27.17 -4.73 16.22
N ILE A 20 26.51 -4.45 15.09
CA ILE A 20 25.06 -4.61 14.91
C ILE A 20 24.56 -6.04 15.18
N TRP A 21 25.32 -7.06 14.78
CA TRP A 21 24.84 -8.44 14.75
C TRP A 21 25.34 -9.28 15.92
N GLY A 22 26.40 -8.84 16.61
CA GLY A 22 26.97 -9.52 17.76
C GLY A 22 27.79 -10.76 17.37
N PRO A 23 28.31 -11.49 18.38
CA PRO A 23 29.09 -12.71 18.18
C PRO A 23 28.27 -13.75 17.41
N ARG A 24 28.97 -14.52 16.56
CA ARG A 24 28.39 -15.58 15.74
C ARG A 24 28.08 -16.81 16.60
N THR A 25 26.96 -17.45 16.32
CA THR A 25 26.55 -18.72 16.92
C THR A 25 26.22 -19.73 15.82
N PRO A 26 27.23 -20.31 15.15
CA PRO A 26 27.04 -21.23 14.03
C PRO A 26 26.13 -22.41 14.40
N TYR A 27 25.23 -22.80 13.50
CA TYR A 27 24.27 -23.87 13.76
C TYR A 27 23.84 -24.60 12.48
N LYS A 28 23.25 -25.79 12.65
CA LYS A 28 22.73 -26.60 11.54
C LYS A 28 21.24 -26.35 11.28
N HIS A 29 20.41 -26.55 12.30
CA HIS A 29 18.95 -26.44 12.19
C HIS A 29 18.39 -25.54 13.30
N GLU A 30 18.51 -25.88 14.56
CA GLU A 30 17.94 -25.00 15.60
C GLU A 30 18.87 -23.84 15.93
N TRP A 31 18.39 -22.61 15.71
CA TRP A 31 19.16 -21.41 16.04
C TRP A 31 19.28 -21.22 17.56
N PRO A 32 20.50 -21.23 18.14
CA PRO A 32 20.69 -21.20 19.59
C PRO A 32 20.18 -19.91 20.23
N PRO A 33 19.69 -19.92 21.48
CA PRO A 33 19.31 -18.71 22.19
C PRO A 33 20.52 -17.83 22.55
N ARG A 34 20.30 -16.51 22.56
CA ARG A 34 21.23 -15.49 23.07
C ARG A 34 20.41 -14.35 23.62
N GLU A 35 20.57 -14.02 24.89
CA GLU A 35 19.86 -12.88 25.50
C GLU A 35 20.64 -11.58 25.26
N ASP A 36 20.06 -10.67 24.49
CA ASP A 36 20.54 -9.29 24.36
C ASP A 36 19.77 -8.40 25.36
N LYS A 37 20.48 -7.64 26.21
CA LYS A 37 19.91 -6.76 27.25
C LYS A 37 20.60 -5.40 27.24
N ALA A 38 19.83 -4.31 27.37
CA ALA A 38 20.33 -2.94 27.55
C ALA A 38 19.48 -2.20 28.59
N CYS A 39 20.11 -1.66 29.63
CA CYS A 39 19.44 -0.96 30.73
C CYS A 39 20.28 0.21 31.26
N ASP A 40 19.61 1.28 31.66
CA ASP A 40 20.21 2.40 32.40
C ASP A 40 20.28 2.10 33.90
N GLU A 41 19.33 1.30 34.42
CA GLU A 41 19.24 0.89 35.82
C GLU A 41 18.72 -0.55 35.93
N GLU A 42 18.92 -1.20 37.07
CA GLU A 42 18.34 -2.52 37.32
C GLU A 42 16.82 -2.41 37.50
N PRO A 43 15.99 -3.10 36.69
CA PRO A 43 14.54 -2.99 36.77
C PRO A 43 13.93 -3.67 38.02
N GLU A 44 12.82 -3.12 38.52
CA GLU A 44 12.01 -3.72 39.59
C GLU A 44 11.09 -4.81 39.06
N LYS A 45 10.66 -4.68 37.80
CA LYS A 45 9.83 -5.66 37.10
C LYS A 45 10.13 -5.68 35.61
N TRP A 46 9.83 -6.83 35.01
CA TRP A 46 9.91 -7.07 33.57
C TRP A 46 8.51 -7.32 33.02
N VAL A 47 8.11 -6.54 32.00
CA VAL A 47 6.78 -6.60 31.40
C VAL A 47 6.90 -7.10 29.95
N GLN A 48 6.17 -8.15 29.61
CA GLN A 48 6.23 -8.78 28.30
C GLN A 48 5.77 -7.84 27.18
N SER A 49 6.51 -7.86 26.05
CA SER A 49 6.13 -7.22 24.80
C SER A 49 6.90 -7.81 23.59
N ALA A 50 6.87 -7.12 22.44
CA ALA A 50 7.90 -7.24 21.41
C ALA A 50 8.20 -5.88 20.76
N CYS A 51 9.30 -5.84 20.01
CA CYS A 51 9.77 -4.62 19.37
C CYS A 51 8.83 -4.13 18.25
N VAL A 52 8.34 -2.90 18.37
CA VAL A 52 7.47 -2.22 17.39
C VAL A 52 8.23 -1.25 16.47
N LEU A 53 9.41 -1.67 15.98
CA LEU A 53 10.19 -0.90 15.02
C LEU A 53 10.20 -1.56 13.63
N CYS A 54 11.09 -2.50 13.32
CA CYS A 54 10.99 -3.20 12.03
C CYS A 54 9.96 -4.34 12.08
N SER A 55 9.62 -4.88 10.91
CA SER A 55 8.69 -6.00 10.73
C SER A 55 9.13 -7.35 11.31
N ASN A 56 10.30 -7.41 11.96
CA ASN A 56 10.80 -8.68 12.45
C ASN A 56 9.94 -9.21 13.61
N GLY A 57 9.44 -8.34 14.50
CA GLY A 57 8.63 -8.75 15.65
C GLY A 57 9.44 -9.50 16.72
N CYS A 58 10.57 -8.93 17.16
CA CYS A 58 11.44 -9.56 18.17
C CYS A 58 10.81 -9.51 19.57
N GLY A 59 10.44 -10.67 20.14
CA GLY A 59 9.93 -10.78 21.51
C GLY A 59 10.92 -10.23 22.54
N LEU A 60 10.43 -9.43 23.49
CA LEU A 60 11.26 -8.80 24.52
C LEU A 60 10.48 -8.56 25.82
N ASP A 61 11.18 -8.30 26.92
CA ASP A 61 10.59 -7.72 28.12
C ASP A 61 11.06 -6.26 28.31
N ILE A 62 10.17 -5.41 28.78
CA ILE A 62 10.39 -4.01 29.12
C ILE A 62 10.73 -3.95 30.62
N GLY A 63 11.88 -3.38 30.96
CA GLY A 63 12.31 -3.16 32.33
C GLY A 63 11.73 -1.86 32.88
N VAL A 64 11.04 -1.94 34.01
CA VAL A 64 10.40 -0.79 34.67
C VAL A 64 10.96 -0.59 36.07
N LYS A 65 11.21 0.67 36.43
CA LYS A 65 11.57 1.12 37.78
C LYS A 65 11.02 2.52 38.01
N ASP A 66 10.48 2.79 39.20
CA ASP A 66 9.91 4.10 39.56
C ASP A 66 8.89 4.63 38.54
N GLY A 67 8.09 3.72 37.96
CA GLY A 67 7.08 4.05 36.94
C GLY A 67 7.64 4.43 35.56
N LYS A 68 8.96 4.29 35.34
CA LYS A 68 9.62 4.62 34.06
C LYS A 68 10.22 3.40 33.40
N VAL A 69 10.34 3.44 32.07
CA VAL A 69 11.10 2.44 31.32
C VAL A 69 12.59 2.72 31.52
N VAL A 70 13.33 1.73 32.01
CA VAL A 70 14.78 1.84 32.29
C VAL A 70 15.62 0.84 31.48
N GLY A 71 14.98 -0.01 30.67
CA GLY A 71 15.71 -0.96 29.84
C GLY A 71 14.83 -1.97 29.12
N VAL A 72 15.48 -2.86 28.38
CA VAL A 72 14.87 -3.99 27.66
C VAL A 72 15.77 -5.22 27.72
N ARG A 73 15.18 -6.41 27.61
CA ARG A 73 15.90 -7.67 27.32
C ARG A 73 15.12 -8.49 26.29
N GLY A 74 15.81 -9.18 25.39
CA GLY A 74 15.13 -10.08 24.45
C GLY A 74 14.67 -11.37 25.14
N ARG A 75 13.52 -11.90 24.73
CA ARG A 75 12.97 -13.14 25.30
C ARG A 75 13.59 -14.37 24.62
N VAL A 76 14.37 -15.17 25.36
CA VAL A 76 15.02 -16.39 24.82
C VAL A 76 14.03 -17.48 24.39
N THR A 77 12.84 -17.48 24.97
CA THR A 77 11.74 -18.40 24.63
C THR A 77 11.07 -18.07 23.30
N ASP A 78 11.23 -16.84 22.81
CA ASP A 78 10.54 -16.37 21.62
C ASP A 78 11.02 -17.05 20.33
N ARG A 79 10.09 -17.42 19.45
CA ARG A 79 10.37 -18.12 18.19
C ARG A 79 11.12 -17.28 17.17
N VAL A 80 10.91 -15.96 17.18
CA VAL A 80 11.41 -15.04 16.15
C VAL A 80 12.87 -14.73 16.40
N ASN A 81 13.20 -14.25 17.59
CA ASN A 81 14.52 -13.69 17.89
C ASN A 81 15.39 -14.52 18.82
N LYS A 82 14.81 -15.49 19.56
CA LYS A 82 15.56 -16.34 20.50
C LYS A 82 16.43 -15.50 21.46
N GLY A 83 15.87 -14.39 21.94
CA GLY A 83 16.52 -13.45 22.86
C GLY A 83 17.33 -12.32 22.22
N ARG A 84 17.57 -12.34 20.90
CA ARG A 84 18.41 -11.33 20.24
C ARG A 84 17.65 -10.05 19.95
N LEU A 85 18.33 -8.91 20.04
CA LEU A 85 17.77 -7.61 19.69
C LEU A 85 18.71 -6.89 18.73
N GLY A 86 18.15 -6.17 17.77
CA GLY A 86 18.92 -5.27 16.91
C GLY A 86 19.20 -3.93 17.63
N PRO A 87 19.96 -3.01 17.00
CA PRO A 87 20.32 -1.74 17.63
C PRO A 87 19.10 -0.90 18.01
N LYS A 88 18.15 -0.85 17.08
CA LYS A 88 16.83 -0.27 17.30
C LYS A 88 16.06 -0.90 18.47
N GLY A 89 16.15 -2.22 18.65
CA GLY A 89 15.52 -2.92 19.76
C GLY A 89 16.18 -2.59 21.10
N MET A 90 17.51 -2.50 21.13
CA MET A 90 18.31 -2.22 22.33
C MET A 90 18.19 -0.78 22.84
N HIS A 91 17.96 0.19 21.94
CA HIS A 91 17.99 1.62 22.27
C HIS A 91 16.68 2.37 21.98
N GLY A 92 15.70 1.76 21.28
CA GLY A 92 14.47 2.45 20.87
C GLY A 92 13.61 2.92 22.05
N TRP A 93 13.69 2.23 23.18
CA TRP A 93 12.96 2.58 24.41
C TRP A 93 13.40 3.92 25.02
N ASN A 94 14.61 4.42 24.72
CA ASN A 94 15.07 5.73 25.20
C ASN A 94 14.20 6.88 24.69
N SER A 95 13.47 6.69 23.58
CA SER A 95 12.53 7.69 23.07
C SER A 95 11.34 7.94 24.03
N MET A 96 10.94 6.93 24.82
CA MET A 96 9.80 7.02 25.74
C MET A 96 9.96 8.16 26.76
N ASN A 97 11.19 8.36 27.25
CA ASN A 97 11.51 9.30 28.32
C ASN A 97 11.91 10.69 27.82
N GLN A 98 11.69 10.99 26.53
CA GLN A 98 12.05 12.28 25.95
C GLN A 98 11.10 13.38 26.41
N PRO A 99 11.62 14.57 26.82
CA PRO A 99 10.80 15.63 27.40
C PRO A 99 9.92 16.36 26.37
N ASP A 100 10.15 16.18 25.07
CA ASP A 100 9.42 16.82 23.99
C ASP A 100 8.25 15.98 23.44
N ARG A 101 7.81 14.97 24.21
CA ARG A 101 6.57 14.22 23.95
C ARG A 101 5.36 15.16 23.95
N LEU A 102 4.37 14.86 23.10
CA LEU A 102 3.07 15.51 23.16
C LEU A 102 2.31 15.01 24.40
N THR A 103 1.86 15.93 25.25
CA THR A 103 1.24 15.63 26.55
C THR A 103 -0.20 16.10 26.69
N LYS A 104 -0.63 17.05 25.87
CA LYS A 104 -1.99 17.61 25.86
C LYS A 104 -2.48 17.84 24.43
N PRO A 105 -3.80 17.79 24.18
CA PRO A 105 -4.37 18.22 22.92
C PRO A 105 -3.98 19.66 22.58
N LEU A 106 -3.75 19.94 21.29
CA LEU A 106 -3.49 21.28 20.79
C LEU A 106 -4.52 21.61 19.70
N ILE A 107 -5.03 22.84 19.71
CA ILE A 107 -5.93 23.36 18.66
C ILE A 107 -5.29 24.59 18.03
N ARG A 108 -5.37 24.70 16.71
CA ARG A 108 -4.89 25.87 15.99
C ARG A 108 -5.87 27.04 16.14
N LYS A 109 -5.46 28.06 16.87
CA LYS A 109 -6.20 29.32 17.07
C LYS A 109 -5.34 30.48 16.57
N ASN A 110 -5.90 31.31 15.69
CA ASN A 110 -5.20 32.47 15.09
C ASN A 110 -3.78 32.12 14.57
N GLY A 111 -3.66 31.00 13.87
CA GLY A 111 -2.42 30.53 13.26
C GLY A 111 -1.47 29.75 14.17
N LYS A 112 -1.72 29.67 15.48
CA LYS A 112 -0.84 29.02 16.46
C LYS A 112 -1.50 27.80 17.09
N LEU A 113 -0.73 26.75 17.33
CA LEU A 113 -1.19 25.61 18.12
C LEU A 113 -1.15 25.99 19.61
N GLU A 114 -2.31 26.00 20.24
CA GLU A 114 -2.48 26.34 21.65
C GLU A 114 -3.02 25.12 22.41
N PRO A 115 -2.60 24.88 23.67
CA PRO A 115 -3.15 23.81 24.50
C PRO A 115 -4.67 23.89 24.64
N ALA A 116 -5.32 22.74 24.60
CA ALA A 116 -6.76 22.58 24.75
C ALA A 116 -7.08 21.37 25.66
N SER A 117 -8.31 21.30 26.18
CA SER A 117 -8.78 20.09 26.84
C SER A 117 -9.13 19.01 25.82
N TRP A 118 -9.19 17.74 26.28
CA TRP A 118 -9.69 16.64 25.45
C TRP A 118 -11.11 16.86 24.96
N ASP A 119 -11.99 17.40 25.82
CA ASP A 119 -13.37 17.69 25.45
C ASP A 119 -13.43 18.76 24.35
N GLU A 120 -12.69 19.87 24.49
CA GLU A 120 -12.67 20.93 23.48
C GLU A 120 -12.16 20.41 22.13
N ALA A 121 -11.06 19.65 22.13
CA ALA A 121 -10.47 19.12 20.90
C ALA A 121 -11.38 18.08 20.23
N MET A 122 -11.92 17.13 21.00
CA MET A 122 -12.76 16.07 20.45
C MET A 122 -14.14 16.59 20.03
N ASP A 123 -14.73 17.53 20.78
CA ASP A 123 -15.99 18.17 20.39
C ASP A 123 -15.85 18.93 19.08
N LEU A 124 -14.74 19.63 18.87
CA LEU A 124 -14.46 20.29 17.59
C LEU A 124 -14.35 19.26 16.44
N ILE A 125 -13.62 18.16 16.65
CA ILE A 125 -13.49 17.08 15.65
C ILE A 125 -14.87 16.49 15.30
N VAL A 126 -15.69 16.23 16.31
CA VAL A 126 -17.05 15.66 16.15
C VAL A 126 -17.99 16.66 15.49
N GLU A 127 -17.93 17.94 15.86
CA GLU A 127 -18.67 19.02 15.22
C GLU A 127 -18.36 19.08 13.72
N LYS A 128 -17.06 19.13 13.35
CA LYS A 128 -16.64 19.16 11.94
C LYS A 128 -17.06 17.90 11.20
N SER A 129 -16.91 16.72 11.81
CA SER A 129 -17.34 15.44 11.24
C SER A 129 -18.85 15.44 10.95
N LYS A 130 -19.69 15.82 11.92
CA LYS A 130 -21.16 15.86 11.76
C LYS A 130 -21.58 16.92 10.76
N LYS A 131 -20.90 18.07 10.73
CA LYS A 131 -21.14 19.12 9.74
C LYS A 131 -20.86 18.60 8.33
N LEU A 132 -19.73 17.97 8.11
CA LEU A 132 -19.37 17.37 6.83
C LEU A 132 -20.34 16.27 6.39
N ALA A 133 -20.69 15.37 7.29
CA ALA A 133 -21.70 14.33 7.06
C ALA A 133 -23.05 14.91 6.61
N LYS A 134 -23.48 16.00 7.26
CA LYS A 134 -24.75 16.69 6.96
C LYS A 134 -24.73 17.42 5.61
N HIS A 135 -23.63 18.10 5.29
CA HIS A 135 -23.57 19.04 4.17
C HIS A 135 -23.00 18.43 2.88
N LEU A 136 -22.11 17.44 2.97
CA LEU A 136 -21.56 16.71 1.83
C LEU A 136 -22.06 15.26 1.91
N THR A 137 -21.20 14.35 2.34
CA THR A 137 -21.47 12.98 2.78
C THR A 137 -20.31 12.55 3.68
N ASN A 138 -20.37 11.35 4.28
CA ASN A 138 -19.25 10.79 5.04
C ASN A 138 -17.99 10.55 4.19
N HIS A 139 -18.10 10.56 2.85
CA HIS A 139 -16.96 10.52 1.92
C HIS A 139 -16.16 11.83 1.86
N SER A 140 -16.57 12.86 2.61
CA SER A 140 -15.73 14.04 2.81
C SER A 140 -14.74 13.90 3.97
N ILE A 141 -14.77 12.77 4.68
CA ILE A 141 -13.88 12.43 5.79
C ILE A 141 -13.01 11.26 5.37
N ALA A 142 -11.70 11.40 5.59
CA ALA A 142 -10.71 10.37 5.29
C ALA A 142 -9.74 10.11 6.43
N PHE A 143 -9.25 8.88 6.52
CA PHE A 143 -8.24 8.44 7.47
C PHE A 143 -6.96 8.04 6.73
N TYR A 144 -5.83 8.58 7.19
CA TYR A 144 -4.50 8.18 6.73
C TYR A 144 -3.67 7.66 7.91
N THR A 145 -3.59 6.34 8.04
CA THR A 145 -2.98 5.67 9.19
C THR A 145 -1.56 5.16 8.88
N SER A 146 -1.05 4.26 9.71
CA SER A 146 0.29 3.69 9.63
C SER A 146 0.28 2.17 9.66
N GLY A 147 1.45 1.53 9.57
CA GLY A 147 1.68 0.13 9.95
C GLY A 147 2.30 -0.02 11.35
N GLN A 148 1.98 0.88 12.29
CA GLN A 148 2.59 0.97 13.62
C GLN A 148 1.59 0.97 14.80
N LEU A 149 0.28 0.81 14.55
CA LEU A 149 -0.73 0.67 15.61
C LEU A 149 -0.89 -0.82 16.00
N PHE A 150 -1.62 -1.08 17.08
CA PHE A 150 -2.00 -2.44 17.47
C PHE A 150 -3.26 -2.91 16.75
N LEU A 151 -3.45 -4.23 16.72
CA LEU A 151 -4.57 -4.90 16.06
C LEU A 151 -5.92 -4.33 16.48
N GLU A 152 -6.10 -4.14 17.79
CA GLU A 152 -7.32 -3.62 18.40
C GLU A 152 -7.62 -2.20 17.92
N GLU A 153 -6.58 -1.37 17.79
CA GLU A 153 -6.69 0.01 17.31
C GLU A 153 -7.09 0.04 15.84
N TYR A 154 -6.52 -0.83 15.01
CA TYR A 154 -6.94 -0.97 13.62
C TYR A 154 -8.36 -1.51 13.51
N TYR A 155 -8.73 -2.51 14.30
CA TYR A 155 -10.06 -3.10 14.20
C TYR A 155 -11.14 -2.09 14.62
N ALA A 156 -10.93 -1.34 15.70
CA ALA A 156 -11.80 -0.24 16.09
C ALA A 156 -11.90 0.83 14.99
N LEU A 157 -10.77 1.21 14.38
CA LEU A 157 -10.75 2.16 13.27
C LEU A 157 -11.48 1.65 12.02
N ALA A 158 -11.36 0.36 11.70
CA ALA A 158 -12.09 -0.27 10.59
C ALA A 158 -13.60 -0.22 10.82
N VAL A 159 -14.06 -0.48 12.05
CA VAL A 159 -15.47 -0.35 12.42
C VAL A 159 -15.93 1.10 12.36
N ILE A 160 -15.16 2.06 12.87
CA ILE A 160 -15.46 3.49 12.78
C ILE A 160 -15.62 3.93 11.32
N GLY A 161 -14.66 3.61 10.46
CA GLY A 161 -14.67 4.05 9.08
C GLY A 161 -15.70 3.32 8.22
N LYS A 162 -15.70 2.00 8.24
CA LYS A 162 -16.50 1.18 7.31
C LYS A 162 -17.92 0.93 7.80
N ALA A 163 -18.13 0.81 9.12
CA ALA A 163 -19.44 0.53 9.70
C ALA A 163 -20.09 1.73 10.41
N GLY A 164 -19.31 2.68 10.92
CA GLY A 164 -19.82 3.90 11.56
C GLY A 164 -20.07 5.03 10.56
N LEU A 165 -19.02 5.37 9.81
CA LEU A 165 -19.05 6.43 8.79
C LEU A 165 -19.45 5.92 7.41
N HIS A 166 -19.37 4.61 7.14
CA HIS A 166 -19.64 4.07 5.80
C HIS A 166 -18.77 4.72 4.71
N THR A 167 -17.52 5.07 5.03
CA THR A 167 -16.58 5.69 4.10
C THR A 167 -15.62 4.68 3.49
N LEU A 168 -15.30 4.88 2.21
CA LEU A 168 -14.24 4.16 1.48
C LEU A 168 -12.85 4.78 1.67
N HIS A 169 -12.77 5.97 2.28
CA HIS A 169 -11.57 6.79 2.28
C HIS A 169 -10.68 6.50 3.49
N MET A 170 -10.12 5.30 3.49
CA MET A 170 -9.15 4.85 4.47
C MET A 170 -7.96 4.27 3.73
N ASP A 171 -6.76 4.73 4.09
CA ASP A 171 -5.51 4.12 3.63
C ASP A 171 -4.44 4.34 4.71
N GLY A 172 -3.26 3.78 4.53
CA GLY A 172 -2.15 3.99 5.43
C GLY A 172 -0.81 4.11 4.72
N ASN A 173 0.23 4.46 5.47
CA ASN A 173 1.60 4.41 4.94
C ASN A 173 2.08 2.98 4.60
N THR A 174 1.30 1.95 4.95
CA THR A 174 1.42 0.58 4.44
C THR A 174 1.27 0.55 2.92
N ARG A 175 0.46 1.45 2.31
CA ARG A 175 0.44 1.70 0.86
C ARG A 175 1.82 2.00 0.29
N LEU A 176 2.61 2.77 1.04
CA LEU A 176 3.95 3.18 0.63
C LEU A 176 4.97 2.05 0.78
N CYS A 177 4.64 0.94 1.45
CA CYS A 177 5.62 -0.04 1.92
C CYS A 177 5.28 -1.49 1.52
N THR A 178 4.07 -1.97 1.78
CA THR A 178 3.70 -3.39 1.76
C THR A 178 2.51 -3.69 0.86
N ALA A 179 1.95 -2.71 0.16
CA ALA A 179 0.82 -2.95 -0.75
C ALA A 179 1.21 -3.88 -1.90
N THR A 180 2.43 -3.79 -2.45
CA THR A 180 2.91 -4.75 -3.46
C THR A 180 3.06 -6.17 -2.90
N ALA A 181 3.47 -6.31 -1.64
CA ALA A 181 3.51 -7.62 -0.98
C ALA A 181 2.09 -8.24 -0.93
N ALA A 182 1.09 -7.45 -0.54
CA ALA A 182 -0.32 -7.88 -0.50
C ALA A 182 -0.84 -8.26 -1.89
N ALA A 183 -0.64 -7.37 -2.87
CA ALA A 183 -1.07 -7.57 -4.23
C ALA A 183 -0.47 -8.85 -4.81
N SER A 184 0.86 -9.05 -4.72
CA SER A 184 1.49 -10.26 -5.27
C SER A 184 1.01 -11.56 -4.63
N MET A 185 0.66 -11.54 -3.34
CA MET A 185 0.08 -12.69 -2.64
C MET A 185 -1.33 -12.99 -3.13
N ARG A 186 -2.18 -11.96 -3.30
CA ARG A 186 -3.51 -12.11 -3.90
C ARG A 186 -3.45 -12.62 -5.34
N GLU A 187 -2.56 -12.06 -6.14
CA GLU A 187 -2.40 -12.45 -7.54
C GLU A 187 -1.96 -13.91 -7.70
N SER A 188 -1.04 -14.41 -6.85
CA SER A 188 -0.51 -15.77 -6.95
C SER A 188 -1.29 -16.81 -6.14
N PHE A 189 -1.83 -16.45 -4.98
CA PHE A 189 -2.38 -17.38 -3.99
C PHE A 189 -3.85 -17.09 -3.61
N GLY A 190 -4.46 -16.06 -4.19
CA GLY A 190 -5.86 -15.69 -3.99
C GLY A 190 -6.13 -14.88 -2.72
N SER A 191 -5.19 -14.79 -1.78
CA SER A 191 -5.27 -13.93 -0.59
C SER A 191 -3.88 -13.61 -0.03
N ASP A 192 -3.76 -12.52 0.74
CA ASP A 192 -2.60 -12.25 1.57
C ASP A 192 -2.38 -13.33 2.65
N GLY A 193 -1.12 -13.52 3.03
CA GLY A 193 -0.70 -14.54 4.00
C GLY A 193 0.62 -15.18 3.61
N GLN A 194 1.69 -14.85 4.33
CA GLN A 194 3.09 -15.08 3.94
C GLN A 194 3.52 -16.56 3.97
N PRO A 195 3.50 -17.36 2.90
CA PRO A 195 3.46 -18.82 2.99
C PRO A 195 4.60 -19.47 3.78
N GLY A 196 5.79 -18.86 3.73
CA GLY A 196 6.96 -19.33 4.45
C GLY A 196 6.95 -19.06 5.95
N SER A 197 8.08 -19.40 6.58
CA SER A 197 8.38 -19.04 7.95
C SER A 197 9.83 -18.60 8.12
N TYR A 198 10.11 -17.79 9.15
CA TYR A 198 11.48 -17.52 9.60
C TYR A 198 12.27 -18.78 9.96
N ARG A 199 11.60 -19.87 10.38
CA ARG A 199 12.27 -21.15 10.59
C ARG A 199 12.74 -21.80 9.28
N ASP A 200 12.31 -21.35 8.09
CA ASP A 200 12.84 -21.87 6.84
C ASP A 200 14.32 -21.53 6.61
N ILE A 201 14.82 -20.45 7.22
CA ILE A 201 16.25 -20.09 7.19
C ILE A 201 17.11 -21.22 7.76
N ASP A 202 16.58 -21.96 8.73
CA ASP A 202 17.29 -23.03 9.42
C ASP A 202 17.50 -24.27 8.56
N TYR A 203 16.62 -24.51 7.59
CA TYR A 203 16.56 -25.77 6.84
C TYR A 203 16.90 -25.60 5.36
N THR A 204 16.79 -24.38 4.83
CA THR A 204 16.94 -24.15 3.40
C THR A 204 18.36 -24.40 2.90
N ASP A 205 18.46 -24.86 1.66
CA ASP A 205 19.69 -25.03 0.89
C ASP A 205 19.99 -23.78 0.03
N CYS A 206 18.99 -22.93 -0.21
CA CYS A 206 19.15 -21.70 -0.96
C CYS A 206 18.27 -20.57 -0.40
N ILE A 207 18.90 -19.42 -0.14
CA ILE A 207 18.21 -18.18 0.18
C ILE A 207 18.31 -17.25 -1.03
N PHE A 208 17.16 -16.84 -1.56
CA PHE A 208 17.07 -15.89 -2.67
C PHE A 208 16.50 -14.54 -2.18
N LEU A 209 17.35 -13.51 -2.15
CA LEU A 209 16.99 -12.17 -1.67
C LEU A 209 16.86 -11.22 -2.85
N VAL A 210 15.66 -10.74 -3.15
CA VAL A 210 15.40 -9.84 -4.28
C VAL A 210 15.02 -8.44 -3.80
N GLY A 211 15.84 -7.44 -4.10
CA GLY A 211 15.61 -6.07 -3.65
C GLY A 211 15.55 -5.95 -2.12
N HIS A 212 16.25 -6.83 -1.40
CA HIS A 212 16.16 -6.98 0.04
C HIS A 212 17.54 -6.95 0.72
N ASN A 213 17.94 -5.76 1.15
CA ASN A 213 19.12 -5.56 1.99
C ASN A 213 18.82 -5.88 3.47
N MET A 214 18.62 -7.18 3.76
CA MET A 214 18.23 -7.69 5.07
C MET A 214 19.15 -7.21 6.21
N ALA A 215 20.45 -7.06 5.92
CA ALA A 215 21.45 -6.55 6.86
C ALA A 215 21.09 -5.16 7.44
N ALA A 216 20.46 -4.29 6.65
CA ALA A 216 20.04 -2.96 7.09
C ALA A 216 18.57 -2.90 7.55
N THR A 217 17.72 -3.82 7.10
CA THR A 217 16.27 -3.72 7.29
C THR A 217 15.72 -4.68 8.36
N GLN A 218 16.32 -5.87 8.53
CA GLN A 218 15.92 -6.90 9.50
C GLN A 218 17.17 -7.50 10.16
N THR A 219 17.86 -6.68 10.95
CA THR A 219 19.18 -7.00 11.54
C THR A 219 19.20 -8.32 12.33
N VAL A 220 18.12 -8.67 13.03
CA VAL A 220 18.05 -9.93 13.79
C VAL A 220 17.87 -11.14 12.88
N LEU A 221 17.01 -11.04 11.85
CA LEU A 221 16.88 -12.09 10.85
C LEU A 221 18.19 -12.29 10.09
N TRP A 222 18.88 -11.21 9.76
CA TRP A 222 20.19 -11.29 9.13
C TRP A 222 21.23 -11.94 10.05
N ALA A 223 21.19 -11.70 11.37
CA ALA A 223 22.06 -12.39 12.30
C ALA A 223 21.84 -13.92 12.28
N ARG A 224 20.58 -14.37 12.10
CA ARG A 224 20.24 -15.79 11.90
C ARG A 224 20.81 -16.33 10.59
N VAL A 225 20.66 -15.60 9.49
CA VAL A 225 21.26 -15.96 8.19
C VAL A 225 22.79 -16.09 8.29
N LEU A 226 23.46 -15.10 8.90
CA LEU A 226 24.91 -15.12 9.12
C LEU A 226 25.35 -16.34 9.95
N ASP A 227 24.62 -16.66 11.01
CA ASP A 227 24.89 -17.84 11.84
C ASP A 227 24.69 -19.14 11.06
N ARG A 228 23.68 -19.19 10.17
CA ARG A 228 23.45 -20.33 9.29
C ARG A 228 24.56 -20.50 8.25
N LEU A 229 25.06 -19.39 7.69
CA LEU A 229 26.16 -19.35 6.72
C LEU A 229 27.50 -19.77 7.34
N HIS A 230 27.70 -19.53 8.63
CA HIS A 230 28.91 -19.96 9.35
C HIS A 230 28.79 -21.39 9.91
N GLY A 231 27.58 -21.94 9.93
CA GLY A 231 27.30 -23.29 10.37
C GLY A 231 27.64 -24.37 9.34
N PRO A 232 27.47 -25.65 9.71
CA PRO A 232 27.64 -26.76 8.77
C PRO A 232 26.60 -26.70 7.64
N ASN A 233 27.02 -27.09 6.43
CA ASN A 233 26.19 -27.13 5.22
C ASN A 233 25.48 -25.79 4.95
N PRO A 234 26.20 -24.68 4.78
CA PRO A 234 25.58 -23.37 4.61
C PRO A 234 24.76 -23.31 3.30
N PRO A 235 23.60 -22.62 3.31
CA PRO A 235 22.82 -22.42 2.10
C PRO A 235 23.60 -21.58 1.08
N LYS A 236 23.28 -21.76 -0.19
CA LYS A 236 23.65 -20.80 -1.23
C LYS A 236 22.86 -19.52 -1.03
N LEU A 237 23.53 -18.38 -1.09
CA LEU A 237 22.89 -17.07 -0.94
C LEU A 237 22.94 -16.32 -2.28
N ILE A 238 21.79 -16.07 -2.89
CA ILE A 238 21.67 -15.25 -4.10
C ILE A 238 21.07 -13.90 -3.68
N VAL A 239 21.73 -12.81 -4.07
CA VAL A 239 21.29 -11.44 -3.74
C VAL A 239 21.11 -10.64 -5.02
N VAL A 240 19.91 -10.13 -5.25
CA VAL A 240 19.62 -9.15 -6.29
C VAL A 240 19.51 -7.77 -5.64
N ASP A 241 20.53 -6.93 -5.82
CA ASP A 241 20.60 -5.57 -5.25
C ASP A 241 21.55 -4.74 -6.11
N PRO A 242 21.16 -3.58 -6.67
CA PRO A 242 22.08 -2.72 -7.42
C PRO A 242 23.28 -2.23 -6.59
N ARG A 243 23.19 -2.31 -5.25
CA ARG A 243 24.20 -1.83 -4.32
C ARG A 243 25.10 -2.97 -3.84
N ASN A 244 26.38 -2.69 -3.64
CA ASN A 244 27.27 -3.59 -2.92
C ASN A 244 27.04 -3.47 -1.40
N SER A 245 25.87 -3.91 -0.95
CA SER A 245 25.44 -3.85 0.45
C SER A 245 26.12 -4.93 1.31
N ALA A 246 26.07 -4.79 2.64
CA ALA A 246 26.55 -5.83 3.57
C ALA A 246 25.86 -7.19 3.36
N THR A 247 24.64 -7.18 2.81
CA THR A 247 23.93 -8.39 2.37
C THR A 247 24.59 -8.99 1.13
N ALA A 248 24.81 -8.17 0.09
CA ALA A 248 25.43 -8.59 -1.17
C ALA A 248 26.87 -9.12 -0.98
N GLN A 249 27.64 -8.55 -0.07
CA GLN A 249 29.01 -9.00 0.25
C GLN A 249 29.11 -10.43 0.81
N LYS A 250 27.98 -11.01 1.25
CA LYS A 250 27.92 -12.41 1.71
C LYS A 250 27.35 -13.36 0.66
N ALA A 251 26.93 -12.85 -0.49
CA ALA A 251 26.28 -13.65 -1.51
C ALA A 251 27.26 -14.67 -2.13
N THR A 252 26.73 -15.85 -2.43
CA THR A 252 27.33 -16.76 -3.40
C THR A 252 27.28 -16.14 -4.81
N VAL A 253 26.13 -15.55 -5.16
CA VAL A 253 25.94 -14.81 -6.42
C VAL A 253 25.28 -13.47 -6.10
N HIS A 254 25.94 -12.38 -6.46
CA HIS A 254 25.40 -11.02 -6.37
C HIS A 254 25.04 -10.54 -7.78
N LEU A 255 23.75 -10.38 -8.04
CA LEU A 255 23.22 -9.77 -9.25
C LEU A 255 22.96 -8.29 -8.97
N ALA A 256 23.69 -7.39 -9.64
CA ALA A 256 23.58 -5.94 -9.47
C ALA A 256 22.91 -5.28 -10.69
N PRO A 257 21.58 -5.46 -10.90
CA PRO A 257 20.93 -4.97 -12.11
C PRO A 257 20.84 -3.43 -12.11
N LYS A 258 20.68 -2.84 -13.30
CA LYS A 258 20.23 -1.45 -13.43
C LYS A 258 18.91 -1.26 -12.70
N ILE A 259 18.76 -0.18 -11.93
CA ILE A 259 17.50 0.18 -11.27
C ILE A 259 16.31 0.12 -12.25
N GLY A 260 15.23 -0.51 -11.83
CA GLY A 260 13.98 -0.60 -12.59
C GLY A 260 13.89 -1.78 -13.56
N THR A 261 14.89 -2.67 -13.59
CA THR A 261 14.95 -3.82 -14.52
C THR A 261 14.66 -5.19 -13.89
N ASN A 262 14.06 -5.20 -12.68
CA ASN A 262 13.78 -6.42 -11.93
C ASN A 262 12.98 -7.47 -12.74
N LEU A 263 11.92 -7.03 -13.45
CA LEU A 263 11.06 -7.93 -14.20
C LEU A 263 11.81 -8.65 -15.32
N ALA A 264 12.66 -7.94 -16.07
CA ALA A 264 13.47 -8.54 -17.12
C ALA A 264 14.43 -9.60 -16.56
N LEU A 265 15.10 -9.30 -15.43
CA LEU A 265 15.98 -10.24 -14.76
C LEU A 265 15.24 -11.52 -14.31
N LEU A 266 14.07 -11.36 -13.66
CA LEU A 266 13.30 -12.48 -13.14
C LEU A 266 12.65 -13.31 -14.25
N ASN A 267 12.24 -12.69 -15.36
CA ASN A 267 11.79 -13.40 -16.56
C ASN A 267 12.96 -14.19 -17.19
N GLY A 268 14.17 -13.61 -17.22
CA GLY A 268 15.38 -14.30 -17.68
C GLY A 268 15.75 -15.53 -16.86
N ILE A 269 15.61 -15.45 -15.54
CA ILE A 269 15.81 -16.62 -14.67
C ILE A 269 14.80 -17.71 -15.02
N GLN A 270 13.51 -17.36 -15.14
CA GLN A 270 12.45 -18.32 -15.46
C GLN A 270 12.61 -18.92 -16.87
N HIS A 271 13.03 -18.12 -17.85
CA HIS A 271 13.40 -18.59 -19.18
C HIS A 271 14.41 -19.75 -19.11
N LEU A 272 15.50 -19.56 -18.36
CA LEU A 272 16.51 -20.60 -18.16
C LEU A 272 15.98 -21.82 -17.39
N LEU A 273 15.06 -21.63 -16.43
CA LEU A 273 14.42 -22.77 -15.75
C LEU A 273 13.62 -23.65 -16.73
N PHE A 274 12.93 -23.04 -17.69
CA PHE A 274 12.19 -23.76 -18.73
C PHE A 274 13.12 -24.39 -19.77
N GLU A 275 14.12 -23.65 -20.25
CA GLU A 275 15.08 -24.12 -21.26
C GLU A 275 15.86 -25.36 -20.79
N GLU A 276 16.32 -25.35 -19.53
CA GLU A 276 17.12 -26.43 -18.94
C GLU A 276 16.27 -27.57 -18.35
N GLY A 277 14.93 -27.48 -18.42
CA GLY A 277 14.03 -28.50 -17.87
C GLY A 277 14.08 -28.60 -16.34
N TRP A 278 14.40 -27.50 -15.64
CA TRP A 278 14.42 -27.44 -14.17
C TRP A 278 13.05 -27.14 -13.57
N ILE A 279 11.96 -27.47 -14.24
CA ILE A 279 10.60 -27.31 -13.73
C ILE A 279 10.15 -28.61 -13.05
N ASN A 280 9.37 -28.49 -11.97
CA ASN A 280 8.70 -29.62 -11.34
C ASN A 280 7.33 -29.82 -12.02
N GLU A 281 7.35 -30.51 -13.17
CA GLU A 281 6.16 -30.68 -14.03
C GLU A 281 4.99 -31.38 -13.30
N ASP A 282 5.27 -32.35 -12.42
CA ASP A 282 4.24 -33.02 -11.62
C ASP A 282 3.55 -32.07 -10.64
N TYR A 283 4.31 -31.21 -9.97
CA TYR A 283 3.74 -30.21 -9.06
C TYR A 283 2.96 -29.14 -9.83
N VAL A 284 3.54 -28.60 -10.91
CA VAL A 284 2.96 -27.52 -11.71
C VAL A 284 1.62 -27.95 -12.32
N SER A 285 1.56 -29.14 -12.92
CA SER A 285 0.32 -29.66 -13.53
C SER A 285 -0.82 -29.88 -12.54
N LYS A 286 -0.51 -30.22 -11.28
CA LYS A 286 -1.50 -30.48 -10.23
C LYS A 286 -1.93 -29.23 -9.47
N HIS A 287 -0.99 -28.35 -9.18
CA HIS A 287 -1.16 -27.29 -8.17
C HIS A 287 -1.10 -25.88 -8.74
N THR A 288 -0.97 -25.71 -10.06
CA THR A 288 -0.91 -24.38 -10.68
C THR A 288 -1.80 -24.24 -11.93
N VAL A 289 -2.02 -23.00 -12.33
CA VAL A 289 -2.59 -22.57 -13.62
C VAL A 289 -1.74 -21.46 -14.24
N GLY A 290 -1.84 -21.23 -15.55
CA GLY A 290 -1.12 -20.14 -16.25
C GLY A 290 0.29 -20.47 -16.73
N VAL A 291 0.72 -21.75 -16.66
CA VAL A 291 2.09 -22.14 -17.04
C VAL A 291 2.43 -21.88 -18.51
N GLU A 292 1.50 -22.15 -19.43
CA GLU A 292 1.75 -21.97 -20.87
C GLU A 292 1.91 -20.48 -21.23
N GLU A 293 1.03 -19.62 -20.70
CA GLU A 293 1.13 -18.18 -20.89
C GLU A 293 2.44 -17.61 -20.32
N LEU A 294 2.88 -18.12 -19.16
CA LEU A 294 4.17 -17.77 -18.58
C LEU A 294 5.32 -18.22 -19.48
N ARG A 295 5.30 -19.47 -19.96
CA ARG A 295 6.32 -20.03 -20.86
C ARG A 295 6.44 -19.20 -22.14
N ASP A 296 5.31 -18.87 -22.76
CA ASP A 296 5.25 -18.04 -23.96
C ASP A 296 5.77 -16.62 -23.72
N THR A 297 5.47 -16.05 -22.56
CA THR A 297 5.97 -14.72 -22.18
C THR A 297 7.48 -14.73 -21.99
N VAL A 298 8.01 -15.71 -21.24
CA VAL A 298 9.43 -15.71 -20.83
C VAL A 298 10.37 -16.18 -21.94
N GLN A 299 9.89 -16.84 -23.00
CA GLN A 299 10.74 -17.32 -24.11
C GLN A 299 11.59 -16.22 -24.77
N LYS A 300 11.10 -14.96 -24.76
CA LYS A 300 11.81 -13.80 -25.31
C LYS A 300 13.02 -13.37 -24.45
N TYR A 301 13.05 -13.75 -23.18
CA TYR A 301 14.05 -13.29 -22.21
C TYR A 301 15.29 -14.17 -22.21
N THR A 302 15.94 -14.29 -23.39
CA THR A 302 17.23 -14.98 -23.52
C THR A 302 18.30 -14.27 -22.68
N PRO A 303 19.39 -14.95 -22.29
CA PRO A 303 20.46 -14.33 -21.51
C PRO A 303 21.02 -13.04 -22.13
N GLU A 304 21.16 -12.98 -23.45
CA GLU A 304 21.66 -11.81 -24.19
C GLU A 304 20.68 -10.63 -24.07
N TYR A 305 19.38 -10.88 -24.26
CA TYR A 305 18.37 -9.83 -24.12
C TYR A 305 18.28 -9.30 -22.68
N VAL A 306 18.44 -10.19 -21.70
CA VAL A 306 18.44 -9.83 -20.28
C VAL A 306 19.67 -9.02 -19.92
N GLU A 307 20.86 -9.39 -20.41
CA GLU A 307 22.10 -8.63 -20.19
C GLU A 307 22.01 -7.21 -20.76
N GLU A 308 21.46 -7.05 -21.98
CA GLU A 308 21.25 -5.74 -22.60
C GLU A 308 20.43 -4.81 -21.69
N ILE A 309 19.29 -5.30 -21.21
CA ILE A 309 18.36 -4.53 -20.37
C ILE A 309 18.98 -4.28 -18.99
N THR A 310 19.41 -5.34 -18.31
CA THR A 310 19.72 -5.32 -16.87
C THR A 310 21.16 -4.93 -16.57
N GLY A 311 22.08 -5.11 -17.53
CA GLY A 311 23.52 -5.02 -17.33
C GLY A 311 24.12 -6.18 -16.52
N ILE A 312 23.36 -7.26 -16.26
CA ILE A 312 23.85 -8.44 -15.56
C ILE A 312 24.63 -9.32 -16.53
N PRO A 313 25.89 -9.69 -16.22
CA PRO A 313 26.66 -10.61 -17.03
C PRO A 313 25.94 -11.95 -17.23
N ILE A 314 25.89 -12.45 -18.47
CA ILE A 314 25.25 -13.74 -18.83
C ILE A 314 25.66 -14.88 -17.90
N GLU A 315 26.95 -14.98 -17.58
CA GLU A 315 27.48 -16.06 -16.71
C GLU A 315 26.93 -15.99 -15.29
N GLN A 316 26.71 -14.79 -14.74
CA GLN A 316 26.10 -14.62 -13.41
C GLN A 316 24.61 -14.99 -13.44
N LEU A 317 23.90 -14.63 -14.51
CA LEU A 317 22.51 -14.98 -14.72
C LEU A 317 22.34 -16.51 -14.78
N LYS A 318 23.16 -17.18 -15.60
CA LYS A 318 23.15 -18.65 -15.75
C LYS A 318 23.49 -19.35 -14.43
N GLU A 319 24.49 -18.88 -13.69
CA GLU A 319 24.83 -19.47 -12.40
C GLU A 319 23.71 -19.31 -11.36
N ALA A 320 23.06 -18.14 -11.31
CA ALA A 320 21.91 -17.94 -10.43
C ALA A 320 20.74 -18.88 -10.81
N ALA A 321 20.39 -18.95 -12.09
CA ALA A 321 19.34 -19.85 -12.58
C ALA A 321 19.67 -21.32 -12.28
N ARG A 322 20.92 -21.74 -12.46
CA ARG A 322 21.39 -23.10 -12.13
C ARG A 322 21.22 -23.43 -10.66
N ILE A 323 21.61 -22.54 -9.76
CA ILE A 323 21.41 -22.75 -8.31
C ILE A 323 19.91 -22.87 -7.99
N LEU A 324 19.08 -21.95 -8.50
CA LEU A 324 17.63 -21.95 -8.26
C LEU A 324 16.93 -23.19 -8.86
N GLY A 325 17.36 -23.62 -10.04
CA GLY A 325 16.80 -24.79 -10.72
C GLY A 325 17.19 -26.13 -10.09
N THR A 326 18.33 -26.19 -9.40
CA THR A 326 18.87 -27.46 -8.86
C THR A 326 18.82 -27.59 -7.34
N THR A 327 18.50 -26.51 -6.60
CA THR A 327 18.33 -26.59 -5.14
C THR A 327 17.14 -27.48 -4.74
N LYS A 328 17.25 -28.12 -3.56
CA LYS A 328 16.19 -28.98 -3.00
C LYS A 328 15.21 -28.25 -2.10
N SER A 329 15.61 -27.08 -1.60
CA SER A 329 14.80 -26.19 -0.80
C SER A 329 15.16 -24.74 -1.08
N LEU A 330 14.16 -23.85 -1.05
CA LEU A 330 14.29 -22.47 -1.47
C LEU A 330 13.46 -21.54 -0.60
N LEU A 331 14.14 -20.66 0.14
CA LEU A 331 13.50 -19.52 0.79
C LEU A 331 13.72 -18.25 -0.03
N SER A 332 12.65 -17.73 -0.62
CA SER A 332 12.68 -16.48 -1.36
C SER A 332 12.13 -15.34 -0.53
N THR A 333 12.77 -14.17 -0.61
CA THR A 333 12.29 -12.97 0.05
C THR A 333 12.40 -11.76 -0.86
N ALA A 334 11.46 -10.83 -0.72
CA ALA A 334 11.52 -9.53 -1.38
C ALA A 334 11.23 -8.40 -0.41
N LEU A 335 11.70 -7.18 -0.72
CA LEU A 335 11.37 -5.96 0.04
C LEU A 335 11.35 -4.75 -0.92
N GLN A 336 11.72 -3.56 -0.42
CA GLN A 336 11.46 -2.28 -1.08
C GLN A 336 12.22 -2.08 -2.40
N GLY A 337 13.30 -2.82 -2.65
CA GLY A 337 13.96 -2.80 -3.96
C GLY A 337 13.11 -3.38 -5.10
N VAL A 338 12.08 -4.15 -4.75
CA VAL A 338 11.03 -4.62 -5.66
C VAL A 338 9.78 -3.73 -5.54
N TYR A 339 9.25 -3.56 -4.32
CA TYR A 339 7.92 -2.95 -4.11
C TYR A 339 7.81 -1.47 -4.47
N GLN A 340 8.93 -0.76 -4.42
CA GLN A 340 8.99 0.67 -4.76
C GLN A 340 9.78 0.89 -6.06
N SER A 341 9.85 -0.12 -6.93
CA SER A 341 10.55 -0.06 -8.21
C SER A 341 9.58 -0.17 -9.38
N ASN A 342 10.11 -0.13 -10.60
CA ASN A 342 9.33 -0.29 -11.82
C ASN A 342 8.68 -1.68 -11.89
N GLN A 343 7.42 -1.75 -12.34
CA GLN A 343 6.62 -2.98 -12.44
C GLN A 343 6.69 -3.84 -11.17
N ALA A 344 6.38 -3.22 -10.03
CA ALA A 344 6.60 -3.76 -8.70
C ALA A 344 5.80 -5.05 -8.45
N THR A 345 4.49 -5.03 -8.71
CA THR A 345 3.62 -6.21 -8.49
C THR A 345 3.99 -7.34 -9.42
N ALA A 346 4.20 -7.05 -10.70
CA ALA A 346 4.61 -8.05 -11.68
C ALA A 346 5.93 -8.73 -11.30
N SER A 347 6.94 -7.95 -10.88
CA SER A 347 8.23 -8.47 -10.41
C SER A 347 8.07 -9.33 -9.15
N ALA A 348 7.24 -8.91 -8.20
CA ALA A 348 6.98 -9.68 -6.98
C ALA A 348 6.30 -11.03 -7.30
N CYS A 349 5.37 -11.07 -8.26
CA CYS A 349 4.76 -12.32 -8.74
C CYS A 349 5.79 -13.26 -9.38
N GLN A 350 6.80 -12.75 -10.09
CA GLN A 350 7.85 -13.61 -10.67
C GLN A 350 8.69 -14.33 -9.61
N ILE A 351 8.89 -13.71 -8.44
CA ILE A 351 9.55 -14.36 -7.30
C ILE A 351 8.69 -15.52 -6.79
N ASN A 352 7.38 -15.33 -6.72
CA ASN A 352 6.45 -16.40 -6.36
C ASN A 352 6.48 -17.54 -7.39
N ASN A 353 6.47 -17.20 -8.68
CA ASN A 353 6.53 -18.17 -9.78
C ASN A 353 7.76 -19.06 -9.68
N ILE A 354 8.95 -18.52 -9.40
CA ILE A 354 10.18 -19.32 -9.28
C ILE A 354 10.04 -20.42 -8.22
N ASN A 355 9.45 -20.12 -7.06
CA ASN A 355 9.16 -21.13 -6.03
C ASN A 355 8.10 -22.14 -6.49
N LEU A 356 7.03 -21.67 -7.14
CA LEU A 356 5.92 -22.50 -7.61
C LEU A 356 6.35 -23.46 -8.73
N LEU A 357 7.12 -23.00 -9.71
CA LEU A 357 7.69 -23.79 -10.80
C LEU A 357 8.57 -24.94 -10.27
N ARG A 358 9.19 -24.77 -9.09
CA ARG A 358 9.98 -25.83 -8.43
C ARG A 358 9.18 -26.67 -7.44
N GLY A 359 7.94 -26.29 -7.10
CA GLY A 359 7.16 -26.92 -6.04
C GLY A 359 7.80 -26.80 -4.65
N LEU A 360 8.54 -25.70 -4.44
CA LEU A 360 9.27 -25.37 -3.21
C LEU A 360 8.50 -24.36 -2.37
N ILE A 361 7.36 -24.81 -1.84
CA ILE A 361 6.47 -24.10 -0.93
C ILE A 361 5.82 -25.11 0.04
N GLY A 362 5.38 -24.65 1.21
CA GLY A 362 4.67 -25.50 2.18
C GLY A 362 5.54 -26.60 2.82
N LYS A 363 6.87 -26.52 2.72
CA LYS A 363 7.81 -27.55 3.20
C LYS A 363 8.95 -26.92 4.00
N PRO A 364 9.59 -27.63 4.94
CA PRO A 364 10.75 -27.11 5.67
C PRO A 364 11.85 -26.59 4.74
N GLY A 365 12.26 -25.34 4.94
CA GLY A 365 13.29 -24.69 4.12
C GLY A 365 12.77 -24.10 2.80
N SER A 366 11.47 -24.23 2.52
CA SER A 366 10.85 -23.88 1.25
C SER A 366 9.63 -23.01 1.46
N GLY A 367 9.76 -21.73 1.11
CA GLY A 367 8.73 -20.75 1.35
C GLY A 367 9.04 -19.40 0.71
N ILE A 368 8.04 -18.53 0.76
CA ILE A 368 8.13 -17.16 0.27
C ILE A 368 7.79 -16.23 1.42
N LEU A 369 8.63 -15.21 1.61
CA LEU A 369 8.37 -14.10 2.52
C LEU A 369 8.43 -12.79 1.72
N GLN A 370 7.27 -12.33 1.27
CA GLN A 370 7.10 -10.97 0.75
C GLN A 370 7.11 -10.01 1.96
N MET A 371 8.27 -9.42 2.24
CA MET A 371 8.56 -8.89 3.56
C MET A 371 7.76 -7.62 3.89
N ASN A 372 7.30 -7.53 5.13
CA ASN A 372 6.84 -6.24 5.66
C ASN A 372 8.03 -5.32 5.97
N GLY A 373 7.84 -4.00 5.95
CA GLY A 373 8.86 -3.02 6.40
C GLY A 373 8.59 -2.39 7.77
N GLN A 374 7.36 -2.52 8.25
CA GLN A 374 6.81 -1.93 9.47
C GLN A 374 6.36 -3.05 10.42
N PRO A 375 6.30 -2.78 11.74
CA PRO A 375 6.16 -3.82 12.77
C PRO A 375 4.79 -4.50 12.72
N THR A 376 3.73 -3.74 12.45
CA THR A 376 2.34 -4.19 12.54
C THR A 376 1.58 -3.97 11.23
N ALA A 377 2.33 -3.81 10.12
CA ALA A 377 1.74 -3.69 8.78
C ALA A 377 0.87 -4.90 8.43
N GLN A 378 1.14 -6.08 9.00
CA GLN A 378 0.27 -7.24 8.83
C GLN A 378 -1.12 -6.99 9.44
N ASN A 379 -1.22 -6.48 10.68
CA ASN A 379 -2.52 -6.19 11.28
C ASN A 379 -3.29 -5.10 10.55
N ASN A 380 -2.58 -4.11 10.01
CA ASN A 380 -3.24 -3.07 9.21
C ASN A 380 -3.95 -3.66 7.98
N ARG A 381 -3.32 -4.65 7.31
CA ARG A 381 -3.91 -5.39 6.18
C ARG A 381 -4.98 -6.38 6.62
N GLU A 382 -4.75 -7.11 7.71
CA GLU A 382 -5.74 -8.03 8.31
C GLU A 382 -7.04 -7.29 8.65
N ALA A 383 -6.94 -6.16 9.34
CA ALA A 383 -8.07 -5.35 9.76
C ALA A 383 -8.63 -4.45 8.66
N GLY A 384 -7.99 -4.36 7.49
CA GLY A 384 -8.49 -3.59 6.35
C GLY A 384 -8.39 -2.06 6.50
N CYS A 385 -7.43 -1.58 7.30
CA CYS A 385 -7.15 -0.14 7.46
C CYS A 385 -6.12 0.38 6.45
N ASP A 386 -5.57 -0.47 5.60
CA ASP A 386 -4.91 -0.10 4.35
C ASP A 386 -5.92 0.17 3.22
N GLY A 387 -7.22 0.11 3.51
CA GLY A 387 -8.31 0.30 2.55
C GLY A 387 -9.04 -1.00 2.20
N GLU A 388 -8.37 -2.15 2.28
CA GLU A 388 -8.95 -3.47 2.01
C GLU A 388 -9.99 -3.86 3.08
N PHE A 389 -10.71 -4.97 2.94
CA PHE A 389 -11.73 -5.35 3.93
C PHE A 389 -11.20 -6.31 5.00
N PRO A 390 -11.65 -6.14 6.27
CA PRO A 390 -11.23 -6.98 7.39
C PRO A 390 -11.34 -8.48 7.09
N GLY A 391 -10.36 -9.26 7.54
CA GLY A 391 -10.33 -10.71 7.35
C GLY A 391 -10.09 -11.14 5.90
N PHE A 392 -9.40 -10.31 5.11
CA PHE A 392 -9.08 -10.56 3.70
C PHE A 392 -10.31 -10.82 2.82
N ARG A 393 -11.34 -9.99 2.99
CA ARG A 393 -12.60 -10.15 2.27
C ARG A 393 -12.58 -9.44 0.93
N ASN A 394 -13.00 -10.15 -0.11
CA ASN A 394 -13.24 -9.58 -1.44
C ASN A 394 -14.48 -8.67 -1.48
N HIS A 395 -14.27 -7.39 -1.78
CA HIS A 395 -15.32 -6.37 -1.90
C HIS A 395 -16.33 -6.63 -3.03
N LEU A 396 -15.95 -7.44 -4.03
CA LEU A 396 -16.81 -7.87 -5.14
C LEU A 396 -17.58 -9.17 -4.81
N ASN A 397 -17.31 -9.81 -3.67
CA ASN A 397 -18.04 -11.00 -3.23
C ASN A 397 -19.22 -10.59 -2.32
N PRO A 398 -20.47 -10.72 -2.77
CA PRO A 398 -21.63 -10.31 -1.97
C PRO A 398 -21.77 -11.12 -0.68
N ASP A 399 -21.35 -12.38 -0.64
CA ASP A 399 -21.44 -13.20 0.57
C ASP A 399 -20.47 -12.72 1.65
N HIS A 400 -19.27 -12.29 1.24
CA HIS A 400 -18.30 -11.67 2.14
C HIS A 400 -18.83 -10.35 2.72
N MET A 401 -19.41 -9.50 1.89
CA MET A 401 -19.93 -8.21 2.34
C MET A 401 -21.18 -8.35 3.20
N ASN A 402 -22.06 -9.31 2.88
CA ASN A 402 -23.21 -9.68 3.71
C ASN A 402 -22.78 -10.28 5.06
N GLU A 403 -21.70 -11.08 5.08
CA GLU A 403 -21.13 -11.58 6.32
C GLU A 403 -20.61 -10.45 7.21
N LEU A 404 -19.89 -9.47 6.65
CA LEU A 404 -19.47 -8.27 7.39
C LEU A 404 -20.66 -7.47 7.93
N ALA A 405 -21.69 -7.26 7.10
CA ALA A 405 -22.91 -6.58 7.52
C ALA A 405 -23.57 -7.28 8.72
N ARG A 406 -23.64 -8.62 8.71
CA ARG A 406 -24.15 -9.42 9.83
C ARG A 406 -23.28 -9.30 11.08
N LEU A 407 -21.96 -9.42 10.93
CA LEU A 407 -21.01 -9.37 12.05
C LEU A 407 -21.01 -8.01 12.76
N TRP A 408 -21.19 -6.92 12.02
CA TRP A 408 -21.32 -5.57 12.56
C TRP A 408 -22.76 -5.16 12.87
N ASN A 409 -23.73 -6.03 12.60
CA ASN A 409 -25.17 -5.77 12.76
C ASN A 409 -25.64 -4.48 12.06
N ILE A 410 -25.19 -4.26 10.82
CA ILE A 410 -25.61 -3.12 9.97
C ILE A 410 -26.40 -3.60 8.75
N ALA A 411 -27.12 -2.68 8.09
CA ALA A 411 -27.80 -2.98 6.84
C ALA A 411 -26.76 -3.22 5.71
N PRO A 412 -26.94 -4.22 4.83
CA PRO A 412 -25.98 -4.50 3.75
C PRO A 412 -25.62 -3.29 2.88
N ILE A 413 -26.61 -2.43 2.53
CA ILE A 413 -26.37 -1.19 1.76
C ILE A 413 -25.42 -0.20 2.44
N ARG A 414 -25.20 -0.35 3.76
CA ARG A 414 -24.30 0.51 4.53
C ARG A 414 -22.86 -0.02 4.57
N VAL A 415 -22.55 -1.17 3.98
CA VAL A 415 -21.16 -1.61 3.79
C VAL A 415 -20.61 -0.92 2.55
N PRO A 416 -19.56 -0.07 2.65
CA PRO A 416 -19.17 0.76 1.52
C PRO A 416 -18.22 0.02 0.58
N HIS A 417 -18.75 -0.83 -0.32
CA HIS A 417 -17.94 -1.80 -1.10
C HIS A 417 -18.14 -1.74 -2.63
N TRP A 418 -18.76 -0.67 -3.15
CA TRP A 418 -19.11 -0.52 -4.57
C TRP A 418 -17.98 -0.11 -5.50
N ASN A 419 -16.78 0.13 -4.96
CA ASN A 419 -15.59 0.46 -5.72
C ASN A 419 -14.36 -0.07 -4.97
N GLU A 420 -13.21 -0.07 -5.65
CA GLU A 420 -11.95 -0.36 -5.02
C GLU A 420 -11.65 0.60 -3.85
N PRO A 421 -10.94 0.11 -2.82
CA PRO A 421 -10.44 0.95 -1.74
C PRO A 421 -9.71 2.21 -2.22
N THR A 422 -9.91 3.33 -1.52
CA THR A 422 -9.29 4.59 -1.93
C THR A 422 -7.84 4.68 -1.49
N HIS A 423 -6.91 4.45 -2.41
CA HIS A 423 -5.48 4.64 -2.16
C HIS A 423 -5.09 6.13 -1.99
N VAL A 424 -3.95 6.37 -1.34
CA VAL A 424 -3.49 7.72 -0.93
C VAL A 424 -3.35 8.71 -2.08
N GLU A 425 -2.96 8.29 -3.28
CA GLU A 425 -2.92 9.19 -4.45
C GLU A 425 -4.31 9.74 -4.77
N ASN A 426 -5.35 8.89 -4.73
CA ASN A 426 -6.73 9.32 -4.91
C ASN A 426 -7.20 10.17 -3.72
N LEU A 427 -6.78 9.87 -2.49
CA LEU A 427 -7.07 10.76 -1.34
C LEU A 427 -6.50 12.17 -1.59
N LEU A 428 -5.25 12.29 -2.04
CA LEU A 428 -4.64 13.57 -2.37
C LEU A 428 -5.36 14.29 -3.53
N LYS A 429 -5.83 13.54 -4.53
CA LYS A 429 -6.65 14.09 -5.62
C LYS A 429 -8.00 14.59 -5.10
N TYR A 430 -8.68 13.82 -4.26
CA TYR A 430 -9.98 14.20 -3.70
C TYR A 430 -9.88 15.36 -2.71
N ILE A 431 -8.74 15.53 -2.03
CA ILE A 431 -8.43 16.74 -1.26
C ILE A 431 -8.29 17.93 -2.23
N ALA A 432 -7.50 17.80 -3.29
CA ALA A 432 -7.28 18.86 -4.28
C ALA A 432 -8.58 19.32 -4.97
N ASP A 433 -9.41 18.37 -5.42
CA ASP A 433 -10.74 18.62 -6.01
C ASP A 433 -11.73 19.17 -4.98
N GLY A 434 -11.45 18.87 -3.72
CA GLY A 434 -12.21 19.25 -2.58
C GLY A 434 -13.48 18.43 -2.31
N SER A 435 -13.45 17.16 -2.68
CA SER A 435 -14.42 16.16 -2.22
C SER A 435 -14.10 15.68 -0.80
N ILE A 436 -12.82 15.63 -0.42
CA ILE A 436 -12.36 15.41 0.96
C ILE A 436 -12.09 16.76 1.62
N ARG A 437 -12.64 16.96 2.82
CA ARG A 437 -12.53 18.18 3.64
C ARG A 437 -11.98 17.93 5.03
N MET A 438 -11.92 16.67 5.45
CA MET A 438 -11.27 16.29 6.70
C MET A 438 -10.33 15.13 6.45
N LEU A 439 -9.09 15.27 6.90
CA LEU A 439 -8.08 14.21 6.88
C LEU A 439 -7.57 13.97 8.31
N TRP A 440 -7.80 12.77 8.82
CA TRP A 440 -7.25 12.33 10.11
C TRP A 440 -6.02 11.47 9.89
N ILE A 441 -4.86 12.00 10.30
CA ILE A 441 -3.55 11.37 10.14
C ILE A 441 -3.14 10.75 11.49
N SER A 442 -2.85 9.44 11.51
CA SER A 442 -2.49 8.72 12.75
C SER A 442 -1.14 8.00 12.63
N ALA A 443 -0.23 8.28 13.57
CA ALA A 443 1.07 7.61 13.72
C ALA A 443 1.95 7.57 12.44
N THR A 444 1.84 8.58 11.59
CA THR A 444 2.60 8.70 10.33
C THR A 444 2.91 10.16 10.00
N ASN A 445 3.97 10.40 9.24
CA ASN A 445 4.48 11.74 8.94
C ASN A 445 4.59 11.98 7.41
N PRO A 446 3.44 12.18 6.72
CA PRO A 446 3.38 12.34 5.27
C PRO A 446 4.20 13.49 4.71
N LEU A 447 4.44 14.56 5.49
CA LEU A 447 5.29 15.69 5.05
C LEU A 447 6.79 15.39 4.95
N VAL A 448 7.17 14.15 5.27
CA VAL A 448 8.51 13.60 5.04
C VAL A 448 8.44 12.31 4.21
N SER A 449 7.44 11.45 4.43
CA SER A 449 7.42 10.09 3.88
C SER A 449 6.75 9.94 2.50
N LEU A 450 5.85 10.84 2.09
CA LEU A 450 5.20 10.76 0.77
C LEU A 450 6.14 11.27 -0.35
N PRO A 451 5.94 10.82 -1.61
CA PRO A 451 6.65 11.42 -2.74
C PRO A 451 6.11 12.83 -3.03
N THR A 452 6.86 13.63 -3.81
CA THR A 452 6.43 14.98 -4.25
C THR A 452 6.03 15.91 -3.10
N LEU A 453 6.89 16.01 -2.09
CA LEU A 453 6.59 16.69 -0.82
C LEU A 453 6.06 18.13 -0.96
N ALA A 454 6.51 18.89 -1.96
CA ALA A 454 5.99 20.24 -2.23
C ALA A 454 4.46 20.25 -2.44
N ARG A 455 3.94 19.32 -3.28
CA ARG A 455 2.49 19.17 -3.52
C ARG A 455 1.77 18.72 -2.25
N VAL A 456 2.34 17.77 -1.51
CA VAL A 456 1.72 17.28 -0.27
C VAL A 456 1.59 18.42 0.76
N ARG A 457 2.63 19.25 0.93
CA ARG A 457 2.59 20.43 1.79
C ARG A 457 1.52 21.42 1.35
N GLU A 458 1.41 21.69 0.05
CA GLU A 458 0.35 22.54 -0.50
C GLU A 458 -1.04 22.04 -0.11
N LEU A 459 -1.34 20.76 -0.35
CA LEU A 459 -2.64 20.17 -0.04
C LEU A 459 -2.95 20.18 1.46
N LEU A 460 -1.98 19.79 2.30
CA LEU A 460 -2.18 19.70 3.76
C LEU A 460 -2.25 21.07 4.46
N THR A 461 -1.92 22.16 3.75
CA THR A 461 -1.98 23.53 4.28
C THR A 461 -3.08 24.37 3.65
N GLN A 462 -3.98 23.75 2.88
CA GLN A 462 -5.15 24.43 2.32
C GLN A 462 -6.05 24.99 3.45
N PRO A 463 -6.58 26.23 3.29
CA PRO A 463 -7.50 26.81 4.26
C PRO A 463 -8.77 25.99 4.52
N GLU A 464 -9.25 25.25 3.51
CA GLU A 464 -10.52 24.53 3.53
C GLU A 464 -10.42 23.10 4.09
N LEU A 465 -9.21 22.52 4.16
CA LEU A 465 -9.00 21.15 4.64
C LEU A 465 -8.80 21.15 6.16
N PHE A 466 -9.66 20.47 6.90
CA PHE A 466 -9.48 20.23 8.34
C PHE A 466 -8.55 19.02 8.58
N VAL A 467 -7.40 19.25 9.20
CA VAL A 467 -6.37 18.23 9.44
C VAL A 467 -6.29 17.91 10.92
N VAL A 468 -6.55 16.64 11.26
CA VAL A 468 -6.29 16.08 12.60
C VAL A 468 -5.00 15.28 12.54
N CYS A 469 -4.08 15.51 13.47
CA CYS A 469 -2.84 14.75 13.60
C CYS A 469 -2.77 14.09 14.98
N GLN A 470 -2.79 12.77 15.01
CA GLN A 470 -2.62 11.95 16.19
C GLN A 470 -1.21 11.37 16.19
N ASP A 471 -0.35 11.88 17.08
CA ASP A 471 1.08 11.57 17.09
C ASP A 471 1.63 11.61 18.53
N ILE A 472 2.83 11.08 18.71
CA ILE A 472 3.55 11.04 19.99
C ILE A 472 4.53 12.22 20.14
N TYR A 473 4.91 12.89 19.04
CA TYR A 473 5.79 14.06 19.01
C TYR A 473 5.26 15.16 18.09
N MET A 474 5.75 16.38 18.29
CA MET A 474 5.56 17.48 17.32
C MET A 474 6.36 17.20 16.04
N THR A 475 5.74 16.52 15.08
CA THR A 475 6.30 16.23 13.76
C THR A 475 6.03 17.38 12.78
N GLU A 476 6.65 17.32 11.59
CA GLU A 476 6.38 18.22 10.48
C GLU A 476 4.90 18.24 10.11
N THR A 477 4.25 17.07 10.14
CA THR A 477 2.82 16.93 9.89
C THR A 477 1.98 17.52 11.03
N ALA A 478 2.33 17.24 12.29
CA ALA A 478 1.63 17.81 13.45
C ALA A 478 1.72 19.35 13.46
N ALA A 479 2.86 19.91 13.06
CA ALA A 479 3.11 21.35 13.04
C ALA A 479 2.17 22.13 12.12
N VAL A 480 1.56 21.50 11.12
CA VAL A 480 0.59 22.12 10.19
C VAL A 480 -0.87 21.75 10.47
N ALA A 481 -1.13 20.82 11.40
CA ALA A 481 -2.48 20.35 11.70
C ALA A 481 -3.37 21.42 12.34
N ASP A 482 -4.68 21.24 12.25
CA ASP A 482 -5.68 22.06 12.95
C ASP A 482 -5.89 21.59 14.38
N VAL A 483 -5.87 20.27 14.58
CA VAL A 483 -5.91 19.63 15.91
C VAL A 483 -4.81 18.60 16.01
N VAL A 484 -4.05 18.64 17.11
CA VAL A 484 -3.05 17.63 17.46
C VAL A 484 -3.52 16.86 18.70
N LEU A 485 -3.57 15.53 18.61
CA LEU A 485 -3.97 14.66 19.72
C LEU A 485 -2.75 13.87 20.24
N PRO A 486 -2.42 13.99 21.54
CA PRO A 486 -1.28 13.28 22.12
C PRO A 486 -1.58 11.79 22.30
N ALA A 487 -0.83 10.94 21.62
CA ALA A 487 -0.99 9.49 21.69
C ALA A 487 -0.02 8.81 22.68
N ALA A 488 -0.44 7.68 23.22
CA ALA A 488 0.39 6.78 24.02
C ALA A 488 1.35 5.98 23.11
N GLN A 489 2.60 5.88 23.51
CA GLN A 489 3.63 5.12 22.82
C GLN A 489 3.60 3.63 23.25
N TRP A 490 4.32 2.78 22.53
CA TRP A 490 4.48 1.34 22.73
C TRP A 490 4.33 0.79 24.16
N ALA A 491 5.14 1.25 25.12
CA ALA A 491 5.16 0.69 26.49
C ALA A 491 3.99 1.20 27.37
N GLU A 492 3.22 2.17 26.87
CA GLU A 492 2.17 2.87 27.60
C GLU A 492 0.77 2.29 27.36
N LYS A 493 0.67 1.26 26.51
CA LYS A 493 -0.61 0.66 26.08
C LYS A 493 -0.51 -0.86 25.85
N THR A 494 -1.67 -1.52 25.89
CA THR A 494 -1.82 -2.97 25.68
C THR A 494 -2.43 -3.26 24.31
N GLY A 495 -1.92 -4.27 23.61
CA GLY A 495 -2.53 -4.77 22.38
C GLY A 495 -1.67 -5.78 21.64
N CYS A 496 -2.27 -6.41 20.64
CA CYS A 496 -1.64 -7.40 19.80
C CYS A 496 -0.96 -6.79 18.58
N PHE A 497 0.09 -7.45 18.11
CA PHE A 497 0.68 -7.16 16.81
C PHE A 497 1.19 -8.42 16.13
N THR A 498 1.25 -8.36 14.80
CA THR A 498 1.57 -9.47 13.92
C THR A 498 2.70 -9.08 12.99
N ASN A 499 3.77 -9.85 13.04
CA ASN A 499 4.94 -9.65 12.20
C ASN A 499 4.75 -10.28 10.79
N VAL A 500 5.76 -10.18 9.92
CA VAL A 500 5.70 -10.82 8.59
C VAL A 500 5.66 -12.36 8.66
N ASP A 501 6.23 -12.98 9.69
CA ASP A 501 6.14 -14.43 9.94
C ASP A 501 4.73 -14.84 10.41
N ARG A 502 3.70 -13.99 10.28
CA ARG A 502 2.33 -14.19 10.82
C ARG A 502 2.26 -14.42 12.33
N THR A 503 3.36 -14.21 13.05
CA THR A 503 3.44 -14.45 14.49
C THR A 503 2.74 -13.31 15.21
N VAL A 504 1.66 -13.65 15.91
CA VAL A 504 0.89 -12.77 16.79
C VAL A 504 1.55 -12.77 18.15
N HIS A 505 1.88 -11.58 18.65
CA HIS A 505 2.39 -11.35 20.00
C HIS A 505 1.45 -10.41 20.75
N LEU A 506 1.52 -10.44 22.08
CA LEU A 506 0.82 -9.51 22.97
C LEU A 506 1.83 -8.59 23.67
N SER A 507 1.58 -7.29 23.59
CA SER A 507 2.24 -6.27 24.41
C SER A 507 1.37 -5.91 25.59
N HIS A 508 1.91 -6.00 26.81
CA HIS A 508 1.26 -5.48 28.02
C HIS A 508 1.71 -4.06 28.30
N LYS A 509 0.79 -3.21 28.77
CA LYS A 509 1.12 -1.87 29.29
C LYS A 509 2.12 -2.00 30.44
N ALA A 510 3.28 -1.35 30.30
CA ALA A 510 4.38 -1.41 31.26
C ALA A 510 4.43 -0.19 32.18
N VAL A 511 4.12 0.99 31.63
CA VAL A 511 4.10 2.30 32.31
C VAL A 511 2.85 3.10 31.91
N ASP A 512 2.55 4.18 32.63
CA ASP A 512 1.48 5.11 32.23
C ASP A 512 1.95 6.08 31.13
N PRO A 513 1.06 6.50 30.21
CA PRO A 513 1.37 7.55 29.26
C PRO A 513 1.65 8.89 29.96
N PRO A 514 2.42 9.80 29.33
CA PRO A 514 2.76 11.08 29.94
C PRO A 514 1.54 12.01 30.00
N ASP A 515 1.33 12.63 31.17
CA ASP A 515 0.26 13.59 31.46
C ASP A 515 -1.13 13.13 30.98
N GLU A 516 -1.68 13.76 29.94
CA GLU A 516 -3.04 13.52 29.42
C GLU A 516 -3.02 12.70 28.13
N ALA A 517 -1.87 12.16 27.70
CA ALA A 517 -1.81 11.33 26.49
C ALA A 517 -2.66 10.05 26.65
N LYS A 518 -3.35 9.64 25.59
CA LYS A 518 -4.26 8.48 25.57
C LYS A 518 -3.81 7.45 24.54
N SER A 519 -4.15 6.17 24.73
CA SER A 519 -3.93 5.17 23.69
C SER A 519 -4.74 5.50 22.43
N ASP A 520 -4.25 5.10 21.25
CA ASP A 520 -4.98 5.32 20.00
C ASP A 520 -6.37 4.68 20.05
N LEU A 521 -6.50 3.54 20.75
CA LEU A 521 -7.80 2.89 21.00
C LEU A 521 -8.76 3.80 21.77
N GLU A 522 -8.33 4.37 22.89
CA GLU A 522 -9.17 5.28 23.71
C GLU A 522 -9.62 6.50 22.90
N ILE A 523 -8.73 7.06 22.07
CA ILE A 523 -9.04 8.20 21.20
C ILE A 523 -10.13 7.82 20.19
N PHE A 524 -10.00 6.67 19.54
CA PHE A 524 -10.98 6.18 18.57
C PHE A 524 -12.32 5.83 19.20
N LEU A 525 -12.33 5.20 20.38
CA LEU A 525 -13.56 4.88 21.10
C LEU A 525 -14.29 6.14 21.59
N ASP A 526 -13.57 7.17 22.05
CA ASP A 526 -14.16 8.46 22.43
C ASP A 526 -14.80 9.15 21.22
N TYR A 527 -14.11 9.19 20.07
CA TYR A 527 -14.68 9.70 18.82
C TYR A 527 -15.94 8.93 18.43
N GLY A 528 -15.90 7.60 18.43
CA GLY A 528 -17.03 6.75 18.09
C GLY A 528 -18.24 6.99 18.99
N ARG A 529 -18.03 7.11 20.31
CA ARG A 529 -19.07 7.40 21.30
C ARG A 529 -19.73 8.75 21.06
N ARG A 530 -18.96 9.81 20.82
CA ARG A 530 -19.48 11.17 20.58
C ARG A 530 -20.14 11.33 19.21
N MET A 531 -19.66 10.61 18.21
CA MET A 531 -20.36 10.48 16.92
C MET A 531 -21.71 9.78 17.09
N GLY A 532 -21.82 8.87 18.05
CA GLY A 532 -23.06 8.19 18.41
C GLY A 532 -23.44 7.10 17.43
N PHE A 533 -22.45 6.36 16.91
CA PHE A 533 -22.68 5.27 15.96
C PHE A 533 -23.50 4.14 16.60
N ARG A 534 -24.57 3.72 15.90
CA ARG A 534 -25.50 2.68 16.35
C ARG A 534 -25.59 1.55 15.35
N ASP A 535 -25.78 0.34 15.85
CA ASP A 535 -26.15 -0.82 15.04
C ASP A 535 -27.65 -0.80 14.68
N ARG A 536 -28.14 -1.83 13.98
CA ARG A 536 -29.56 -1.94 13.59
C ARG A 536 -30.53 -2.03 14.76
N ASP A 537 -30.09 -2.53 15.90
CA ASP A 537 -30.92 -2.72 17.08
C ASP A 537 -30.87 -1.50 18.03
N GLY A 538 -30.10 -0.47 17.68
CA GLY A 538 -29.95 0.76 18.45
C GLY A 538 -28.87 0.69 19.54
N ASN A 539 -28.08 -0.38 19.58
CA ASN A 539 -26.96 -0.52 20.51
C ASN A 539 -25.75 0.30 20.04
N ASP A 540 -24.80 0.57 20.94
CA ASP A 540 -23.51 1.17 20.55
C ASP A 540 -22.76 0.24 19.58
N LEU A 541 -22.33 0.77 18.44
CA LEU A 541 -21.55 0.01 17.45
C LEU A 541 -20.15 -0.37 17.97
N LEU A 542 -19.64 0.43 18.91
CA LEU A 542 -18.31 0.28 19.52
C LEU A 542 -18.49 0.17 21.06
N PRO A 543 -19.05 -0.94 21.56
CA PRO A 543 -19.39 -1.07 22.98
C PRO A 543 -18.17 -1.33 23.88
N TRP A 544 -16.98 -1.45 23.29
CA TRP A 544 -15.76 -1.85 23.97
C TRP A 544 -15.17 -0.73 24.84
N THR A 545 -14.52 -1.15 25.91
CA THR A 545 -13.82 -0.29 26.87
C THR A 545 -12.36 -0.71 27.08
N THR A 546 -12.00 -1.94 26.70
CA THR A 546 -10.65 -2.49 26.83
C THR A 546 -10.14 -3.08 25.52
N SER A 547 -8.81 -3.17 25.36
CA SER A 547 -8.19 -3.83 24.20
C SER A 547 -8.65 -5.29 24.05
N GLU A 548 -8.77 -6.03 25.16
CA GLU A 548 -9.15 -7.45 25.11
C GLU A 548 -10.56 -7.67 24.57
N GLU A 549 -11.51 -6.79 24.89
CA GLU A 549 -12.87 -6.85 24.33
C GLU A 549 -12.87 -6.65 22.80
N VAL A 550 -12.02 -5.75 22.30
CA VAL A 550 -11.84 -5.52 20.86
C VAL A 550 -11.17 -6.73 20.20
N PHE A 551 -10.19 -7.33 20.87
CA PHE A 551 -9.53 -8.56 20.41
C PHE A 551 -10.53 -9.73 20.30
N GLU A 552 -11.42 -9.90 21.27
CA GLU A 552 -12.48 -10.92 21.21
C GLU A 552 -13.50 -10.64 20.09
N ALA A 553 -13.77 -9.37 19.79
CA ALA A 553 -14.58 -9.01 18.62
C ALA A 553 -13.85 -9.30 17.30
N TRP A 554 -12.54 -9.03 17.21
CA TRP A 554 -11.72 -9.39 16.06
C TRP A 554 -11.69 -10.91 15.82
N LYS A 555 -11.53 -11.72 16.88
CA LYS A 555 -11.55 -13.19 16.80
C LYS A 555 -12.81 -13.72 16.12
N LYS A 556 -13.97 -13.15 16.45
CA LYS A 556 -15.24 -13.52 15.81
C LYS A 556 -15.25 -13.15 14.33
N LEU A 557 -14.71 -11.98 13.98
CA LEU A 557 -14.68 -11.52 12.60
C LEU A 557 -13.68 -12.28 11.72
N SER A 558 -12.58 -12.76 12.28
CA SER A 558 -11.55 -13.51 11.54
C SER A 558 -11.81 -15.00 11.43
N ALA A 559 -12.83 -15.53 12.11
CA ALA A 559 -13.21 -16.94 12.07
C ALA A 559 -13.40 -17.45 10.63
N GLY A 560 -12.72 -18.56 10.30
CA GLY A 560 -12.78 -19.19 8.98
C GLY A 560 -12.13 -18.40 7.84
N ARG A 561 -11.46 -17.27 8.13
CA ARG A 561 -10.68 -16.50 7.15
C ARG A 561 -9.21 -16.94 7.19
N PRO A 562 -8.37 -16.57 6.20
CA PRO A 562 -6.97 -17.00 6.23
C PRO A 562 -6.25 -16.59 7.52
N CYS A 563 -6.53 -15.39 8.04
CA CYS A 563 -6.05 -14.89 9.33
C CYS A 563 -6.93 -15.26 10.53
N ASP A 564 -7.31 -16.53 10.65
CA ASP A 564 -8.16 -17.03 11.75
C ASP A 564 -7.45 -16.96 13.12
N TYR A 565 -8.07 -16.25 14.08
CA TYR A 565 -7.58 -16.05 15.44
C TYR A 565 -8.44 -16.79 16.50
N THR A 566 -9.43 -17.60 16.11
CA THR A 566 -10.41 -18.20 17.03
C THR A 566 -9.79 -19.02 18.15
N GLY A 567 -8.63 -19.63 17.92
CA GLY A 567 -7.87 -20.38 18.93
C GLY A 567 -6.91 -19.54 19.79
N LEU A 568 -6.81 -18.23 19.58
CA LEU A 568 -5.95 -17.32 20.35
C LEU A 568 -6.71 -16.70 21.52
N THR A 569 -6.00 -16.43 22.62
CA THR A 569 -6.47 -15.63 23.76
C THR A 569 -5.30 -14.82 24.30
N TYR A 570 -5.56 -13.73 25.02
CA TYR A 570 -4.49 -12.99 25.70
C TYR A 570 -3.71 -13.86 26.69
N GLU A 571 -4.41 -14.74 27.41
CA GLU A 571 -3.80 -15.73 28.29
C GLU A 571 -2.79 -16.61 27.54
N LYS A 572 -3.19 -17.15 26.39
CA LYS A 572 -2.33 -18.03 25.57
C LYS A 572 -1.12 -17.31 24.99
N LEU A 573 -1.24 -16.02 24.71
CA LEU A 573 -0.15 -15.17 24.23
C LEU A 573 0.75 -14.65 25.36
N THR A 574 0.38 -14.86 26.63
CA THR A 574 1.11 -14.39 27.81
C THR A 574 2.11 -15.45 28.31
N GLY A 575 3.31 -15.02 28.72
CA GLY A 575 4.34 -15.87 29.30
C GLY A 575 5.16 -16.68 28.29
N GLY A 576 4.56 -17.09 27.17
CA GLY A 576 5.21 -17.87 26.11
C GLY A 576 5.86 -17.05 24.98
N SER A 577 5.94 -17.66 23.80
CA SER A 577 6.27 -16.99 22.54
C SER A 577 4.99 -16.52 21.84
N GLY A 578 5.10 -15.63 20.86
CA GLY A 578 4.00 -15.39 19.92
C GLY A 578 3.64 -16.64 19.09
N ILE A 579 2.43 -16.65 18.54
CA ILE A 579 1.80 -17.79 17.84
C ILE A 579 1.46 -17.38 16.40
N GLN A 580 1.79 -18.22 15.41
CA GLN A 580 1.45 -17.94 14.01
C GLN A 580 -0.02 -18.24 13.71
N TRP A 581 -0.72 -17.31 13.05
CA TRP A 581 -2.02 -17.64 12.46
C TRP A 581 -1.86 -18.41 11.12
N PRO A 582 -2.88 -19.18 10.68
CA PRO A 582 -4.15 -19.44 11.37
C PRO A 582 -3.96 -20.26 12.65
N CYS A 583 -4.66 -19.87 13.70
CA CYS A 583 -4.72 -20.57 14.97
C CYS A 583 -6.20 -20.75 15.34
N ASN A 584 -6.70 -21.97 15.19
CA ASN A 584 -8.10 -22.35 15.34
C ASN A 584 -8.22 -23.76 15.96
N GLU A 585 -9.41 -24.35 15.98
CA GLU A 585 -9.64 -25.68 16.55
C GLU A 585 -8.78 -26.77 15.90
N ALA A 586 -8.60 -26.72 14.58
CA ALA A 586 -7.77 -27.67 13.83
C ALA A 586 -6.27 -27.44 14.03
N ASN A 587 -5.86 -26.18 14.24
CA ASN A 587 -4.47 -25.78 14.46
C ASN A 587 -4.33 -25.01 15.78
N PRO A 588 -4.52 -25.66 16.95
CA PRO A 588 -4.58 -24.98 18.23
C PRO A 588 -3.22 -24.48 18.71
N GLN A 589 -2.12 -24.74 17.99
CA GLN A 589 -0.80 -24.16 18.30
C GLN A 589 -0.34 -23.19 17.20
N GLY A 590 -1.24 -22.79 16.31
CA GLY A 590 -0.91 -22.03 15.12
C GLY A 590 -0.37 -22.90 13.99
N THR A 591 -0.11 -22.26 12.85
CA THR A 591 0.27 -22.93 11.60
C THR A 591 1.63 -22.43 11.12
N GLU A 592 2.63 -23.32 11.10
CA GLU A 592 4.02 -22.95 10.77
C GLU A 592 4.19 -22.50 9.32
N ARG A 593 3.56 -23.21 8.38
CA ARG A 593 3.63 -22.94 6.94
C ARG A 593 2.24 -23.10 6.34
N LEU A 594 1.89 -22.21 5.41
CA LEU A 594 0.67 -22.38 4.63
C LEU A 594 0.91 -23.32 3.45
N PHE A 595 -0.18 -23.85 2.91
CA PHE A 595 -0.21 -24.60 1.64
C PHE A 595 0.64 -25.88 1.67
N THR A 596 0.72 -26.55 2.83
CA THR A 596 1.43 -27.83 2.98
C THR A 596 0.78 -28.96 2.18
N ASP A 597 -0.49 -28.79 1.80
CA ASP A 597 -1.32 -29.68 0.98
C ASP A 597 -1.36 -29.29 -0.50
N GLY A 598 -0.77 -28.14 -0.87
CA GLY A 598 -0.84 -27.60 -2.23
C GLY A 598 -2.22 -27.05 -2.62
N HIS A 599 -3.08 -26.73 -1.64
CA HIS A 599 -4.35 -26.03 -1.86
C HIS A 599 -4.22 -24.56 -1.44
N PHE A 600 -4.59 -23.65 -2.34
CA PHE A 600 -4.43 -22.20 -2.20
C PHE A 600 -5.79 -21.51 -2.01
N PHE A 601 -5.77 -20.25 -1.57
CA PHE A 601 -6.98 -19.46 -1.32
C PHE A 601 -7.60 -18.87 -2.61
N THR A 602 -7.52 -19.61 -3.73
CA THR A 602 -7.96 -19.16 -5.06
C THR A 602 -9.35 -19.64 -5.43
N ASP A 603 -10.06 -20.31 -4.53
CA ASP A 603 -11.47 -20.65 -4.75
C ASP A 603 -12.32 -19.37 -4.88
N ILE A 604 -13.17 -19.32 -5.91
CA ILE A 604 -13.92 -18.11 -6.32
C ILE A 604 -14.81 -17.52 -5.22
N ASP A 605 -15.32 -18.37 -4.33
CA ASP A 605 -16.20 -17.97 -3.25
C ASP A 605 -15.43 -17.64 -1.95
N TYR A 606 -14.10 -17.80 -1.97
CA TYR A 606 -13.23 -17.62 -0.80
C TYR A 606 -12.13 -16.57 -1.01
N CYS A 607 -11.61 -16.41 -2.23
CA CYS A 607 -10.48 -15.53 -2.52
C CYS A 607 -10.75 -14.07 -2.13
N GLU A 608 -9.68 -13.37 -1.78
CA GLU A 608 -9.68 -11.94 -1.41
C GLU A 608 -9.80 -11.03 -2.65
N SER A 609 -9.38 -11.51 -3.82
CA SER A 609 -9.46 -10.77 -5.08
C SER A 609 -9.55 -11.72 -6.27
N PHE A 610 -10.19 -11.25 -7.34
CA PHE A 610 -10.18 -11.92 -8.64
C PHE A 610 -8.91 -11.63 -9.45
N GLY A 611 -7.98 -10.84 -8.90
CA GLY A 611 -6.71 -10.50 -9.54
C GLY A 611 -6.85 -9.46 -10.64
N HIS A 612 -5.72 -9.16 -11.29
CA HIS A 612 -5.62 -8.11 -12.29
C HIS A 612 -4.81 -8.56 -13.51
N ASP A 613 -5.05 -7.93 -14.64
CA ASP A 613 -4.06 -7.88 -15.71
C ASP A 613 -2.81 -7.14 -15.21
N LEU A 614 -1.63 -7.77 -15.33
CA LEU A 614 -0.43 -7.24 -14.67
C LEU A 614 0.15 -5.99 -15.35
N GLU A 615 -0.17 -5.75 -16.62
CA GLU A 615 0.38 -4.64 -17.40
C GLU A 615 -0.49 -3.39 -17.31
N THR A 616 -1.79 -3.57 -17.49
CA THR A 616 -2.79 -2.50 -17.47
C THR A 616 -3.26 -2.17 -16.06
N GLY A 617 -3.18 -3.14 -15.14
CA GLY A 617 -3.76 -3.06 -13.80
C GLY A 617 -5.29 -3.14 -13.79
N ALA A 618 -5.92 -3.53 -14.89
CA ALA A 618 -7.36 -3.71 -14.94
C ALA A 618 -7.78 -4.91 -14.05
N PRO A 619 -8.73 -4.75 -13.12
CA PRO A 619 -9.22 -5.84 -12.30
C PRO A 619 -10.04 -6.82 -13.14
N PHE A 620 -9.89 -8.12 -12.89
CA PHE A 620 -10.73 -9.12 -13.52
C PHE A 620 -12.13 -9.15 -12.91
N SER A 621 -13.12 -9.34 -13.76
CA SER A 621 -14.49 -9.63 -13.33
C SER A 621 -14.60 -11.04 -12.75
N LYS A 622 -15.66 -11.28 -11.96
CA LYS A 622 -15.99 -12.62 -11.44
C LYS A 622 -16.12 -13.65 -12.57
N GLU A 623 -16.67 -13.25 -13.72
CA GLU A 623 -16.85 -14.16 -14.87
C GLU A 623 -15.55 -14.51 -15.56
N GLU A 624 -14.60 -13.57 -15.67
CA GLU A 624 -13.25 -13.85 -16.19
C GLU A 624 -12.49 -14.79 -15.26
N TYR A 625 -12.53 -14.53 -13.94
CA TYR A 625 -11.90 -15.42 -12.95
C TYR A 625 -12.49 -16.83 -12.96
N LYS A 626 -13.82 -16.93 -13.12
CA LYS A 626 -14.52 -18.22 -13.25
C LYS A 626 -14.06 -19.00 -14.48
N LYS A 627 -13.85 -18.32 -15.62
CA LYS A 627 -13.29 -18.95 -16.83
C LYS A 627 -11.85 -19.41 -16.63
N PHE A 628 -11.06 -18.63 -15.89
CA PHE A 628 -9.69 -18.99 -15.54
C PHE A 628 -9.61 -20.24 -14.64
N ASN A 629 -10.64 -20.45 -13.80
CA ASN A 629 -10.86 -21.65 -12.98
C ASN A 629 -9.62 -22.13 -12.18
N PRO A 630 -9.07 -21.28 -11.28
CA PRO A 630 -7.93 -21.68 -10.47
C PRO A 630 -8.28 -22.81 -9.50
N ALA A 631 -9.47 -22.80 -8.88
CA ALA A 631 -10.03 -23.90 -8.08
C ALA A 631 -9.03 -24.50 -7.06
N GLY A 632 -8.50 -23.65 -6.19
CA GLY A 632 -7.54 -24.05 -5.17
C GLY A 632 -6.10 -24.21 -5.67
N ARG A 633 -5.82 -24.00 -6.97
CA ARG A 633 -4.45 -24.00 -7.52
C ARG A 633 -3.86 -22.58 -7.50
N ALA A 634 -2.54 -22.49 -7.33
CA ALA A 634 -1.82 -21.23 -7.42
C ALA A 634 -1.81 -20.70 -8.87
N ILE A 635 -1.70 -19.39 -9.01
CA ILE A 635 -1.76 -18.71 -10.29
C ILE A 635 -0.35 -18.25 -10.66
N LEU A 636 0.20 -18.80 -11.75
CA LEU A 636 1.41 -18.30 -12.37
C LEU A 636 1.05 -17.07 -13.19
N LYS A 637 1.58 -15.91 -12.80
CA LYS A 637 1.29 -14.63 -13.45
C LYS A 637 2.45 -14.19 -14.34
N CYS A 638 2.16 -13.65 -15.51
CA CYS A 638 3.16 -13.18 -16.46
C CYS A 638 2.95 -11.71 -16.84
N CYS A 639 4.02 -11.07 -17.30
CA CYS A 639 4.05 -9.66 -17.70
C CYS A 639 5.34 -9.40 -18.48
N HIS A 640 5.27 -8.65 -19.57
CA HIS A 640 6.46 -8.19 -20.26
C HIS A 640 7.10 -7.00 -19.55
N TYR A 641 8.44 -6.97 -19.53
CA TYR A 641 9.21 -5.81 -19.12
C TYR A 641 8.92 -4.59 -19.99
N ASN A 642 8.61 -3.49 -19.32
CA ASN A 642 8.45 -2.15 -19.86
C ASN A 642 9.48 -1.22 -19.19
N PRO A 643 10.22 -0.39 -19.95
CA PRO A 643 11.16 0.56 -19.37
C PRO A 643 10.49 1.54 -18.39
N PRO A 644 11.22 2.01 -17.34
CA PRO A 644 10.71 3.04 -16.45
C PRO A 644 10.30 4.31 -17.22
N ILE A 645 9.17 4.92 -16.84
CA ILE A 645 8.64 6.13 -17.49
C ILE A 645 9.60 7.33 -17.36
N GLU A 646 10.28 7.48 -16.22
CA GLU A 646 11.33 8.47 -16.04
C GLU A 646 12.70 7.83 -16.19
N ALA A 647 13.31 8.01 -17.36
CA ALA A 647 14.67 7.59 -17.67
C ALA A 647 15.67 8.72 -17.41
N THR A 648 16.95 8.37 -17.31
CA THR A 648 18.06 9.34 -17.32
C THR A 648 18.21 9.98 -18.69
N ASP A 649 18.62 11.25 -18.73
CA ASP A 649 18.92 12.00 -19.94
C ASP A 649 20.25 12.77 -19.77
N GLU A 650 20.65 13.58 -20.74
CA GLU A 650 21.90 14.37 -20.65
C GLU A 650 21.86 15.39 -19.50
N GLU A 651 20.68 15.91 -19.14
CA GLU A 651 20.50 16.88 -18.07
C GLU A 651 20.49 16.22 -16.69
N TYR A 652 19.88 15.04 -16.56
CA TYR A 652 19.77 14.22 -15.35
C TYR A 652 20.35 12.82 -15.59
N PRO A 653 21.68 12.68 -15.64
CA PRO A 653 22.36 11.47 -16.12
C PRO A 653 22.45 10.33 -15.09
N LEU A 654 21.97 10.54 -13.86
CA LEU A 654 22.08 9.57 -12.78
C LEU A 654 20.71 9.11 -12.31
N MET A 655 20.57 7.82 -12.00
CA MET A 655 19.36 7.25 -11.41
C MET A 655 19.46 7.23 -9.89
N LEU A 656 18.47 7.77 -9.19
CA LEU A 656 18.38 7.77 -7.73
C LEU A 656 17.52 6.63 -7.20
N SER A 657 18.08 5.89 -6.24
CA SER A 657 17.35 5.00 -5.36
C SER A 657 17.35 5.52 -3.92
N THR A 658 16.23 5.41 -3.22
CA THR A 658 16.16 5.76 -1.79
C THR A 658 16.15 4.52 -0.91
N GLY A 659 16.53 4.60 0.37
CA GLY A 659 16.32 3.45 1.26
C GLY A 659 16.72 3.66 2.71
N ARG A 660 17.06 2.57 3.39
CA ARG A 660 17.24 2.54 4.84
C ARG A 660 18.70 2.38 5.28
N LYS A 661 18.98 2.85 6.49
CA LYS A 661 20.16 2.55 7.31
C LYS A 661 19.72 1.72 8.51
N ALA A 662 20.63 0.92 9.07
CA ALA A 662 20.29 -0.03 10.14
C ALA A 662 19.87 0.64 11.47
N LEU A 663 20.41 1.84 11.75
CA LEU A 663 20.23 2.53 13.02
C LEU A 663 18.93 3.35 13.09
N HIS A 664 18.41 3.81 11.94
CA HIS A 664 17.25 4.68 11.91
C HIS A 664 15.97 3.98 11.46
N PHE A 665 14.86 4.38 12.06
CA PHE A 665 13.52 3.94 11.68
C PHE A 665 12.73 5.12 11.11
N HIS A 666 12.28 4.97 9.86
CA HIS A 666 11.49 5.95 9.12
C HIS A 666 12.00 7.39 9.30
N THR A 667 11.13 8.33 9.61
CA THR A 667 11.40 9.78 9.73
C THR A 667 12.18 10.15 10.99
N ARG A 668 12.72 9.14 11.69
CA ARG A 668 13.66 9.30 12.78
C ARG A 668 13.07 9.98 14.03
N THR A 669 11.77 10.25 14.09
CA THR A 669 11.13 10.89 15.25
C THR A 669 11.36 10.11 16.54
N LYS A 670 11.36 8.77 16.50
CA LYS A 670 11.78 7.93 17.64
C LYS A 670 13.32 7.82 17.71
N THR A 671 13.93 7.23 16.68
CA THR A 671 15.35 6.83 16.70
C THR A 671 16.38 7.97 16.74
N GLY A 672 16.07 9.17 16.24
CA GLY A 672 16.96 10.33 16.28
C GLY A 672 17.08 10.97 17.66
N ARG A 673 16.14 10.69 18.55
CA ARG A 673 16.17 11.10 19.97
C ARG A 673 16.96 10.10 20.84
N THR A 674 17.64 9.13 20.23
CA THR A 674 18.38 8.08 20.93
C THR A 674 19.85 8.12 20.53
N GLN A 675 20.68 7.31 21.19
CA GLN A 675 22.10 7.16 20.85
C GLN A 675 22.38 6.75 19.41
N LEU A 676 21.40 6.10 18.75
CA LEU A 676 21.46 5.69 17.35
C LEU A 676 21.77 6.86 16.41
N GLN A 677 21.43 8.09 16.82
CA GLN A 677 21.75 9.32 16.11
C GLN A 677 23.27 9.54 15.93
N LYS A 678 24.11 9.08 16.86
CA LYS A 678 25.58 9.22 16.76
C LYS A 678 26.15 8.46 15.57
N GLY A 679 25.61 7.28 15.26
CA GLY A 679 26.11 6.44 14.16
C GLY A 679 25.62 6.86 12.77
N CYS A 680 24.60 7.71 12.66
CA CYS A 680 24.12 8.24 11.37
C CYS A 680 23.46 9.61 11.55
N PRO A 681 24.25 10.68 11.80
CA PRO A 681 23.71 11.98 12.20
C PRO A 681 23.04 12.75 11.05
N GLU A 682 23.58 12.60 9.84
CA GLU A 682 23.17 13.36 8.65
C GLU A 682 22.90 12.43 7.44
N PRO A 683 22.05 12.86 6.49
CA PRO A 683 21.92 12.17 5.21
C PRO A 683 23.14 12.45 4.33
N ALA A 684 23.44 11.52 3.45
CA ALA A 684 24.46 11.67 2.43
C ALA A 684 24.08 10.89 1.17
N ILE A 685 24.46 11.41 0.00
CA ILE A 685 24.28 10.74 -1.29
C ILE A 685 25.46 9.82 -1.55
N GLN A 686 25.20 8.54 -1.83
CA GLN A 686 26.22 7.62 -2.32
C GLN A 686 26.33 7.72 -3.83
N ILE A 687 27.55 7.83 -4.33
CA ILE A 687 27.90 7.99 -5.75
C ILE A 687 29.03 7.00 -6.11
N SER A 688 29.07 6.49 -7.34
CA SER A 688 30.18 5.62 -7.78
C SER A 688 31.51 6.39 -7.85
N LYS A 689 32.65 5.67 -7.90
CA LYS A 689 33.97 6.32 -8.03
C LYS A 689 34.11 7.00 -9.39
N GLU A 690 33.57 6.36 -10.41
CA GLU A 690 33.58 6.79 -11.80
C GLU A 690 32.74 8.05 -11.99
N ASP A 691 31.54 8.09 -11.41
CA ASP A 691 30.67 9.27 -11.47
C ASP A 691 31.24 10.40 -10.62
N ALA A 692 31.80 10.12 -9.44
CA ALA A 692 32.48 11.14 -8.63
C ALA A 692 33.61 11.82 -9.41
N ALA A 693 34.45 11.05 -10.11
CA ALA A 693 35.48 11.59 -10.99
C ALA A 693 34.87 12.41 -12.16
N ARG A 694 33.80 11.91 -12.79
CA ARG A 694 33.09 12.58 -13.89
C ARG A 694 32.52 13.95 -13.48
N PHE A 695 31.96 14.06 -12.28
CA PHE A 695 31.40 15.31 -11.74
C PHE A 695 32.43 16.14 -10.95
N GLY A 696 33.68 15.67 -10.86
CA GLY A 696 34.74 16.31 -10.10
C GLY A 696 34.47 16.40 -8.60
N VAL A 697 33.66 15.52 -8.03
CA VAL A 697 33.23 15.53 -6.62
C VAL A 697 34.17 14.68 -5.76
N GLU A 698 34.59 15.21 -4.62
CA GLU A 698 35.41 14.50 -3.64
C GLU A 698 34.56 13.82 -2.56
N ASP A 699 35.15 12.84 -1.86
CA ASP A 699 34.48 12.19 -0.74
C ASP A 699 34.25 13.16 0.42
N ASN A 700 33.07 13.07 1.05
CA ASN A 700 32.56 14.00 2.05
C ASN A 700 32.38 15.46 1.60
N GLU A 701 32.50 15.75 0.30
CA GLU A 701 32.21 17.07 -0.24
C GLU A 701 30.70 17.39 -0.20
N MET A 702 30.37 18.63 0.12
CA MET A 702 29.00 19.13 0.08
C MET A 702 28.57 19.40 -1.36
N VAL A 703 27.45 18.82 -1.77
CA VAL A 703 26.92 18.91 -3.13
C VAL A 703 25.43 19.24 -3.14
N ILE A 704 24.96 19.79 -4.26
CA ILE A 704 23.53 19.93 -4.54
C ILE A 704 23.09 18.77 -5.42
N VAL A 705 22.04 18.08 -5.03
CA VAL A 705 21.40 17.02 -5.80
C VAL A 705 20.09 17.56 -6.35
N ARG A 706 19.92 17.59 -7.67
CA ARG A 706 18.71 18.13 -8.32
C ARG A 706 17.97 17.08 -9.11
N SER A 707 16.65 17.25 -9.16
CA SER A 707 15.74 16.53 -10.05
C SER A 707 14.75 17.51 -10.68
N LYS A 708 13.91 17.05 -11.61
CA LYS A 708 12.80 17.83 -12.19
C LYS A 708 11.77 18.33 -11.14
N ARG A 709 11.78 17.76 -9.92
CA ARG A 709 10.78 18.04 -8.87
C ARG A 709 11.29 18.96 -7.76
N GLY A 710 12.60 19.03 -7.58
CA GLY A 710 13.19 19.69 -6.42
C GLY A 710 14.69 19.42 -6.30
N ALA A 711 15.27 19.96 -5.23
CA ALA A 711 16.68 19.81 -4.92
C ALA A 711 16.89 19.58 -3.43
N VAL A 712 18.02 18.97 -3.10
CA VAL A 712 18.53 18.81 -1.72
C VAL A 712 20.01 19.11 -1.71
N GLU A 713 20.54 19.41 -0.55
CA GLU A 713 21.95 19.74 -0.36
C GLU A 713 22.52 18.83 0.74
N MET A 714 23.52 18.00 0.42
CA MET A 714 24.07 16.98 1.34
C MET A 714 25.49 16.58 0.98
N LYS A 715 26.14 15.83 1.87
CA LYS A 715 27.48 15.28 1.63
C LYS A 715 27.43 14.16 0.58
N ALA A 716 28.46 14.08 -0.25
CA ALA A 716 28.70 12.94 -1.13
C ALA A 716 29.55 11.87 -0.40
N LEU A 717 29.19 10.59 -0.56
CA LEU A 717 29.96 9.44 -0.13
C LEU A 717 30.36 8.63 -1.37
N VAL A 718 31.65 8.50 -1.62
CA VAL A 718 32.17 7.88 -2.85
C VAL A 718 32.33 6.37 -2.66
N GLY A 719 31.64 5.60 -3.51
CA GLY A 719 31.66 4.14 -3.58
C GLY A 719 30.36 3.45 -3.12
N GLY A 720 30.33 2.12 -3.26
CA GLY A 720 29.23 1.26 -2.77
C GLY A 720 28.00 1.15 -3.67
N VAL A 721 27.99 1.84 -4.81
CA VAL A 721 26.95 1.81 -5.86
C VAL A 721 27.59 1.70 -7.23
N SER A 722 26.89 1.10 -8.20
CA SER A 722 27.35 0.97 -9.59
C SER A 722 27.31 2.30 -10.35
N PRO A 723 28.16 2.50 -11.38
CA PRO A 723 28.11 3.68 -12.23
C PRO A 723 26.71 3.97 -12.79
N GLY A 724 26.36 5.26 -12.87
CA GLY A 724 25.04 5.74 -13.28
C GLY A 724 23.95 5.62 -12.20
N GLN A 725 24.25 5.02 -11.04
CA GLN A 725 23.29 4.78 -9.96
C GLN A 725 23.73 5.45 -8.66
N THR A 726 22.77 5.97 -7.90
CA THR A 726 23.01 6.69 -6.65
C THR A 726 22.05 6.27 -5.54
N PHE A 727 22.41 6.55 -4.29
CA PHE A 727 21.57 6.20 -3.14
C PHE A 727 21.48 7.30 -2.09
N ILE A 728 20.26 7.60 -1.60
CA ILE A 728 20.03 8.49 -0.45
C ILE A 728 19.17 7.79 0.61
N PRO A 729 19.56 7.82 1.90
CA PRO A 729 18.66 7.37 2.97
C PRO A 729 17.48 8.34 3.15
N PHE A 730 16.24 7.85 3.21
CA PHE A 730 15.06 8.72 3.29
C PHE A 730 14.71 9.20 4.72
N HIS A 731 15.52 8.83 5.72
CA HIS A 731 15.18 8.99 7.13
C HIS A 731 15.01 10.44 7.63
N PHE A 732 15.52 11.41 6.87
CA PHE A 732 15.78 12.74 7.36
C PHE A 732 14.68 13.71 6.90
N GLY A 733 13.90 14.19 7.87
CA GLY A 733 12.96 15.30 7.69
C GLY A 733 13.57 16.63 8.17
N TYR A 734 12.76 17.48 8.78
CA TYR A 734 13.09 18.83 9.21
C TYR A 734 12.85 19.10 10.70
N TRP A 735 12.25 18.17 11.46
CA TRP A 735 11.95 18.37 12.90
C TRP A 735 13.18 18.66 13.76
N ASP A 736 14.35 18.15 13.39
CA ASP A 736 15.66 18.41 14.02
C ASP A 736 16.64 19.14 13.08
N SER A 737 16.12 19.92 12.14
CA SER A 737 16.96 20.75 11.28
C SER A 737 17.25 22.10 11.95
N GLU A 738 18.53 22.47 12.01
CA GLU A 738 18.97 23.76 12.59
C GLU A 738 19.53 24.72 11.52
N ASP A 739 19.95 24.21 10.36
CA ASP A 739 20.59 24.97 9.28
C ASP A 739 19.60 25.47 8.21
N GLY A 740 18.36 24.99 8.21
CA GLY A 740 17.34 25.37 7.23
C GLY A 740 17.56 24.76 5.83
N ARG A 741 18.43 23.76 5.70
CA ARG A 741 18.78 23.11 4.43
C ARG A 741 17.79 22.02 4.03
N ALA A 742 17.46 21.93 2.74
CA ALA A 742 16.69 20.83 2.18
C ALA A 742 17.51 19.53 2.20
N ARG A 743 17.03 18.50 2.90
CA ARG A 743 17.78 17.25 3.13
C ARG A 743 16.95 15.98 3.03
N ALA A 744 15.64 16.10 2.81
CA ALA A 744 14.74 14.95 2.69
C ALA A 744 14.81 14.33 1.29
N ALA A 745 15.09 13.02 1.20
CA ALA A 745 15.23 12.34 -0.09
C ALA A 745 13.97 12.45 -0.98
N ASN A 746 12.79 12.49 -0.35
CA ASN A 746 11.51 12.53 -1.05
C ASN A 746 11.17 13.89 -1.70
N GLU A 747 12.01 14.91 -1.51
CA GLU A 747 11.97 16.13 -2.36
C GLU A 747 12.35 15.79 -3.82
N LEU A 748 13.07 14.67 -4.05
CA LEU A 748 13.56 14.25 -5.36
C LEU A 748 12.75 13.13 -6.00
N THR A 749 11.87 12.45 -5.25
CA THR A 749 11.22 11.21 -5.71
C THR A 749 9.98 11.46 -6.56
N THR A 750 9.75 10.58 -7.53
CA THR A 750 8.62 10.66 -8.47
C THR A 750 7.29 10.27 -7.82
N ALA A 751 6.17 10.83 -8.31
CA ALA A 751 4.82 10.38 -7.99
C ALA A 751 4.30 9.45 -9.09
N ARG A 752 5.00 8.32 -9.30
CA ARG A 752 4.55 7.22 -10.13
C ARG A 752 4.13 6.07 -9.24
N TRP A 753 3.09 5.34 -9.62
CA TRP A 753 2.45 4.33 -8.80
C TRP A 753 2.29 3.05 -9.61
N ASP A 754 2.58 1.91 -8.99
CA ASP A 754 2.33 0.60 -9.57
C ASP A 754 0.82 0.46 -9.88
N PRO A 755 0.45 -0.02 -11.08
CA PRO A 755 -0.94 0.05 -11.54
C PRO A 755 -1.91 -0.80 -10.71
N ILE A 756 -1.42 -1.80 -9.98
CA ILE A 756 -2.23 -2.74 -9.18
C ILE A 756 -2.18 -2.37 -7.71
N SER A 757 -0.98 -2.45 -7.11
CA SER A 757 -0.82 -2.21 -5.67
C SER A 757 -0.98 -0.74 -5.28
N LYS A 758 -0.89 0.17 -6.25
CA LYS A 758 -0.82 1.62 -6.05
C LYS A 758 0.27 1.99 -5.03
N GLN A 759 1.38 1.25 -5.06
CA GLN A 759 2.58 1.57 -4.29
C GLN A 759 3.50 2.48 -5.13
N PRO A 760 4.06 3.56 -4.57
CA PRO A 760 4.84 4.51 -5.35
C PRO A 760 6.28 4.07 -5.61
N THR A 761 6.83 4.53 -6.73
CA THR A 761 8.17 4.19 -7.21
C THR A 761 9.27 5.06 -6.57
N PHE A 762 9.58 4.82 -5.29
CA PHE A 762 10.66 5.54 -4.58
C PHE A 762 12.09 5.11 -4.96
N LYS A 763 12.25 3.97 -5.65
CA LYS A 763 13.56 3.43 -6.08
C LYS A 763 13.93 3.87 -7.49
N ALA A 764 13.31 4.93 -8.02
CA ALA A 764 13.65 5.52 -9.31
C ALA A 764 13.39 7.04 -9.30
N GLY A 765 14.21 7.76 -10.05
CA GLY A 765 14.11 9.19 -10.29
C GLY A 765 15.42 9.71 -10.87
N ALA A 766 15.35 10.40 -12.01
CA ALA A 766 16.53 10.95 -12.64
C ALA A 766 17.02 12.18 -11.86
N ILE A 767 18.32 12.24 -11.61
CA ILE A 767 18.97 13.33 -10.88
C ILE A 767 20.25 13.79 -11.58
N ARG A 768 20.74 14.95 -11.17
CA ARG A 768 22.11 15.42 -11.42
C ARG A 768 22.75 15.90 -10.13
N ILE A 769 24.08 15.88 -10.10
CA ILE A 769 24.89 16.33 -8.97
C ILE A 769 25.65 17.58 -9.42
N GLU A 770 25.57 18.63 -8.60
CA GLU A 770 26.22 19.91 -8.83
C GLU A 770 27.21 20.20 -7.69
N LYS A 771 28.44 20.60 -8.03
CA LYS A 771 29.39 21.10 -7.04
C LYS A 771 28.93 22.46 -6.51
N ILE A 772 29.09 22.67 -5.21
CA ILE A 772 28.87 23.99 -4.61
C ILE A 772 30.11 24.86 -4.89
N PRO A 773 29.95 26.10 -5.39
CA PRO A 773 31.08 27.01 -5.61
C PRO A 773 31.89 27.23 -4.34
N GLU A 774 33.22 27.27 -4.46
CA GLU A 774 34.14 27.36 -3.32
C GLU A 774 33.87 28.59 -2.43
N GLN A 775 33.51 29.74 -3.02
CA GLN A 775 33.11 30.94 -2.29
C GLN A 775 31.86 30.73 -1.43
N ALA A 776 30.83 30.07 -1.97
CA ALA A 776 29.59 29.78 -1.25
C ALA A 776 29.83 28.75 -0.12
N ARG A 777 30.70 27.77 -0.37
CA ARG A 777 31.14 26.79 0.63
C ARG A 777 31.92 27.47 1.77
N ALA A 778 32.85 28.37 1.44
CA ALA A 778 33.64 29.12 2.42
C ALA A 778 32.78 30.04 3.30
N GLN A 779 31.70 30.60 2.73
CA GLN A 779 30.73 31.44 3.45
C GLN A 779 29.65 30.63 4.20
N GLN A 780 29.69 29.29 4.14
CA GLN A 780 28.67 28.39 4.72
C GLN A 780 27.24 28.77 4.30
N GLN A 781 27.09 29.23 3.06
CA GLN A 781 25.81 29.71 2.56
C GLN A 781 24.93 28.55 2.10
N VAL A 782 23.82 28.30 2.79
CA VAL A 782 22.79 27.34 2.38
C VAL A 782 22.20 27.77 1.02
N GLN A 783 22.35 26.91 0.01
CA GLN A 783 21.90 27.18 -1.35
C GLN A 783 20.49 26.64 -1.61
N VAL A 784 20.15 25.52 -0.95
CA VAL A 784 18.82 24.91 -1.10
C VAL A 784 18.11 24.91 0.25
N ARG A 785 17.14 25.81 0.40
CA ARG A 785 16.33 25.92 1.61
C ARG A 785 15.20 24.89 1.65
N GLU A 786 14.91 24.39 2.83
CA GLU A 786 13.76 23.54 3.06
C GLU A 786 12.42 24.30 2.90
N GLN A 787 11.34 23.58 2.56
CA GLN A 787 10.00 24.15 2.31
C GLN A 787 8.99 23.87 3.43
N GLN A 788 9.37 23.11 4.46
CA GLN A 788 8.54 22.87 5.64
C GLN A 788 8.26 24.17 6.41
N SER A 789 9.23 25.06 6.58
CA SER A 789 8.96 26.36 7.24
C SER A 789 7.93 27.20 6.46
N GLN A 790 7.94 27.12 5.13
CA GLN A 790 6.93 27.78 4.31
C GLN A 790 5.54 27.15 4.49
N ALA A 791 5.46 25.82 4.64
CA ALA A 791 4.20 25.14 4.95
C ALA A 791 3.63 25.58 6.30
N VAL A 792 4.48 25.69 7.33
CA VAL A 792 4.07 26.23 8.64
C VAL A 792 3.61 27.69 8.52
N ALA A 793 4.27 28.50 7.70
CA ALA A 793 3.86 29.88 7.45
C ALA A 793 2.49 29.97 6.74
N ARG A 794 2.15 29.05 5.83
CA ARG A 794 0.83 29.04 5.15
C ARG A 794 -0.35 28.87 6.11
N VAL A 795 -0.16 28.14 7.21
CA VAL A 795 -1.20 27.93 8.22
C VAL A 795 -1.20 29.01 9.31
N SER A 796 -0.37 30.06 9.20
CA SER A 796 -0.29 31.12 10.21
C SER A 796 -1.50 32.06 10.24
N SER A 797 -2.38 31.98 9.24
CA SER A 797 -3.67 32.69 9.21
C SER A 797 -4.86 31.79 9.53
N LYS A 798 -4.62 30.48 9.72
CA LYS A 798 -5.67 29.48 9.86
C LYS A 798 -6.22 29.42 11.29
N ASP A 799 -7.51 29.13 11.39
CA ASP A 799 -8.23 28.94 12.64
C ASP A 799 -9.08 27.67 12.52
N ALA A 800 -8.82 26.69 13.39
CA ALA A 800 -9.46 25.39 13.35
C ALA A 800 -10.99 25.49 13.46
N ALA A 801 -11.49 26.44 14.26
CA ALA A 801 -12.92 26.66 14.42
C ALA A 801 -13.57 27.22 13.15
N LYS A 802 -12.83 28.00 12.35
CA LYS A 802 -13.31 28.61 11.10
C LYS A 802 -13.08 27.75 9.86
N THR A 803 -12.30 26.68 9.98
CA THR A 803 -12.06 25.72 8.91
C THR A 803 -13.36 24.98 8.59
N ILE A 804 -13.64 24.75 7.31
CA ILE A 804 -14.93 24.26 6.77
C ILE A 804 -16.09 25.26 7.08
N SER A 805 -16.10 26.39 6.38
CA SER A 805 -17.16 27.41 6.49
C SER A 805 -18.43 27.01 5.72
N ASP A 806 -19.57 27.59 6.09
CA ASP A 806 -20.85 27.32 5.39
C ASP A 806 -20.82 27.80 3.93
N ASP A 807 -20.09 28.87 3.64
CA ASP A 807 -19.90 29.41 2.29
C ASP A 807 -19.12 28.44 1.37
N ASP A 808 -18.12 27.71 1.89
CA ASP A 808 -17.39 26.68 1.12
C ASP A 808 -18.29 25.47 0.80
N LEU A 809 -19.17 25.09 1.75
CA LEU A 809 -20.03 23.91 1.61
C LEU A 809 -21.25 24.15 0.69
N THR A 810 -21.82 25.35 0.69
CA THR A 810 -23.06 25.67 -0.03
C THR A 810 -22.85 25.88 -1.54
N ASN A 811 -21.71 26.44 -1.96
CA ASN A 811 -21.41 26.70 -3.39
C ASN A 811 -21.11 25.44 -4.23
N ARG A 812 -20.75 24.30 -3.60
CA ARG A 812 -20.30 23.08 -4.30
C ARG A 812 -21.38 22.01 -4.49
N ARG A 813 -22.43 21.97 -3.66
CA ARG A 813 -23.54 20.98 -3.72
C ARG A 813 -24.19 20.88 -5.11
N ARG A 814 -24.22 21.97 -5.87
CA ARG A 814 -24.93 22.08 -7.16
C ARG A 814 -24.11 21.72 -8.41
N ARG A 815 -22.84 21.31 -8.35
CA ARG A 815 -21.99 21.27 -9.58
C ARG A 815 -21.56 19.89 -10.09
N ARG A 816 -21.82 18.78 -9.39
CA ARG A 816 -21.38 17.44 -9.84
C ARG A 816 -22.48 16.41 -9.94
N LEU A 817 -23.32 16.23 -8.90
CA LEU A 817 -24.42 15.27 -8.97
C LEU A 817 -25.43 15.66 -10.05
N VAL A 818 -25.96 16.88 -10.00
CA VAL A 818 -26.93 17.36 -11.00
C VAL A 818 -26.36 17.35 -12.44
N THR A 819 -25.05 17.58 -12.60
CA THR A 819 -24.37 17.43 -13.89
C THR A 819 -24.36 15.99 -14.38
N TRP A 820 -24.05 15.02 -13.52
CA TRP A 820 -24.11 13.60 -13.91
C TRP A 820 -25.55 13.09 -14.08
N MET A 821 -26.50 13.59 -13.29
CA MET A 821 -27.94 13.33 -13.48
C MET A 821 -28.38 13.82 -14.85
N GLY A 822 -28.07 15.08 -15.20
CA GLY A 822 -28.39 15.68 -16.50
C GLY A 822 -27.71 14.97 -17.65
N ASN A 823 -26.40 14.70 -17.56
CA ASN A 823 -25.70 13.90 -18.57
C ASN A 823 -26.34 12.53 -18.78
N THR A 824 -26.74 11.84 -17.71
CA THR A 824 -27.34 10.50 -17.83
C THR A 824 -28.72 10.57 -18.46
N HIS A 825 -29.55 11.46 -17.94
CA HIS A 825 -30.96 11.56 -18.28
C HIS A 825 -31.19 12.14 -19.67
N GLU A 826 -30.52 13.24 -20.02
CA GLU A 826 -30.60 13.82 -21.36
C GLU A 826 -30.03 12.87 -22.42
N THR A 827 -28.97 12.11 -22.11
CA THR A 827 -28.48 11.07 -23.02
C THR A 827 -29.50 9.94 -23.20
N MET A 828 -30.27 9.56 -22.17
CA MET A 828 -31.38 8.59 -22.33
C MET A 828 -32.51 9.14 -23.20
N ILE A 829 -32.86 10.43 -23.05
CA ILE A 829 -33.88 11.10 -23.89
C ILE A 829 -33.42 11.15 -25.34
N GLN A 830 -32.18 11.55 -25.59
CA GLN A 830 -31.62 11.60 -26.94
C GLN A 830 -31.47 10.20 -27.57
N LEU A 831 -31.25 9.14 -26.77
CA LEU A 831 -31.29 7.76 -27.26
C LEU A 831 -32.68 7.37 -27.78
N ILE A 832 -33.75 7.79 -27.09
CA ILE A 832 -35.13 7.56 -27.55
C ILE A 832 -35.34 8.24 -28.90
N ASP A 833 -34.90 9.49 -29.03
CA ASP A 833 -34.98 10.25 -30.28
C ASP A 833 -34.16 9.60 -31.41
N ILE A 834 -32.95 9.12 -31.13
CA ILE A 834 -32.12 8.37 -32.09
C ILE A 834 -32.89 7.16 -32.64
N TYR A 835 -33.51 6.35 -31.77
CA TYR A 835 -34.29 5.21 -32.22
C TYR A 835 -35.50 5.60 -33.06
N GLU A 836 -36.21 6.66 -32.69
CA GLU A 836 -37.37 7.16 -33.45
C GLU A 836 -36.98 7.65 -34.86
N HIS A 837 -35.76 8.15 -35.03
CA HIS A 837 -35.23 8.55 -36.34
C HIS A 837 -34.60 7.39 -37.14
N LEU A 838 -33.97 6.41 -36.48
CA LEU A 838 -33.32 5.27 -37.15
C LEU A 838 -34.32 4.23 -37.64
N ILE A 839 -35.39 3.95 -36.90
CA ILE A 839 -36.37 2.91 -37.25
C ILE A 839 -36.97 3.14 -38.66
N PRO A 840 -37.44 4.35 -39.02
CA PRO A 840 -37.95 4.60 -40.37
C PRO A 840 -36.90 4.50 -41.48
N ARG A 841 -35.61 4.71 -41.16
CA ARG A 841 -34.50 4.67 -42.13
C ARG A 841 -34.01 3.26 -42.43
N LEU A 842 -34.14 2.34 -41.47
CA LEU A 842 -33.65 0.96 -41.56
C LEU A 842 -34.78 -0.05 -41.79
N ILE A 843 -35.91 0.39 -42.34
CA ILE A 843 -37.11 -0.42 -42.58
C ILE A 843 -36.89 -1.61 -43.52
N ASP A 844 -35.86 -1.54 -44.38
CA ASP A 844 -35.53 -2.61 -45.32
C ASP A 844 -34.76 -3.78 -44.66
N ASP A 845 -34.32 -3.64 -43.40
CA ASP A 845 -33.74 -4.71 -42.58
C ASP A 845 -34.70 -5.06 -41.43
N TYR A 846 -35.68 -5.93 -41.71
CA TYR A 846 -36.74 -6.31 -40.76
C TYR A 846 -36.22 -6.85 -39.41
N GLU A 847 -35.05 -7.51 -39.39
CA GLU A 847 -34.47 -8.01 -38.13
C GLU A 847 -33.94 -6.84 -37.29
N VAL A 848 -33.25 -5.88 -37.92
CA VAL A 848 -32.76 -4.67 -37.25
C VAL A 848 -33.93 -3.80 -36.82
N GLU A 849 -34.91 -3.56 -37.70
CA GLU A 849 -36.09 -2.78 -37.39
C GLU A 849 -36.82 -3.33 -36.15
N ALA A 850 -37.15 -4.63 -36.15
CA ALA A 850 -37.82 -5.28 -35.02
C ALA A 850 -36.98 -5.19 -33.73
N GLY A 851 -35.66 -5.34 -33.84
CA GLY A 851 -34.75 -5.18 -32.72
C GLY A 851 -34.71 -3.76 -32.18
N LEU A 852 -34.61 -2.74 -33.03
CA LEU A 852 -34.62 -1.33 -32.65
C LEU A 852 -35.94 -0.95 -31.96
N GLN A 853 -37.09 -1.50 -32.38
CA GLN A 853 -38.36 -1.32 -31.67
C GLN A 853 -38.32 -1.90 -30.24
N VAL A 854 -37.66 -3.06 -30.05
CA VAL A 854 -37.43 -3.62 -28.71
C VAL A 854 -36.52 -2.70 -27.89
N LEU A 855 -35.43 -2.21 -28.48
CA LEU A 855 -34.48 -1.32 -27.81
C LEU A 855 -35.13 0.02 -27.42
N LEU A 856 -35.95 0.61 -28.28
CA LEU A 856 -36.72 1.84 -27.99
C LEU A 856 -37.62 1.67 -26.77
N ARG A 857 -38.33 0.53 -26.67
CA ARG A 857 -39.15 0.21 -25.49
C ARG A 857 -38.30 0.08 -24.23
N ILE A 858 -37.12 -0.54 -24.31
CA ILE A 858 -36.19 -0.64 -23.18
C ILE A 858 -35.70 0.76 -22.78
N ALA A 859 -35.29 1.61 -23.73
CA ALA A 859 -34.83 2.97 -23.48
C ALA A 859 -35.90 3.83 -22.78
N ARG A 860 -37.15 3.79 -23.26
CA ARG A 860 -38.29 4.44 -22.59
C ARG A 860 -38.51 3.91 -21.17
N GLY A 861 -38.34 2.61 -20.96
CA GLY A 861 -38.40 2.01 -19.63
C GLY A 861 -37.27 2.48 -18.70
N MET A 862 -36.05 2.61 -19.22
CA MET A 862 -34.90 3.12 -18.46
C MET A 862 -35.09 4.58 -18.04
N GLU A 863 -35.53 5.43 -18.97
CA GLU A 863 -35.82 6.84 -18.71
C GLU A 863 -36.96 6.99 -17.69
N SER A 864 -38.07 6.25 -17.86
CA SER A 864 -39.21 6.32 -16.95
C SER A 864 -38.87 5.88 -15.52
N LYS A 865 -37.96 4.91 -15.35
CA LYS A 865 -37.43 4.51 -14.02
C LYS A 865 -36.47 5.56 -13.45
N PHE A 866 -35.73 6.28 -14.29
CA PHE A 866 -34.72 7.24 -13.88
C PHE A 866 -35.31 8.62 -13.53
N ARG A 867 -36.37 9.03 -14.23
CA ARG A 867 -37.07 10.32 -14.06
C ARG A 867 -37.40 10.66 -12.59
N PRO A 868 -37.98 9.76 -11.77
CA PRO A 868 -38.25 10.05 -10.36
C PRO A 868 -36.99 10.43 -9.56
N GLN A 869 -35.82 9.88 -9.94
CA GLN A 869 -34.54 10.20 -9.28
C GLN A 869 -34.05 11.59 -9.70
N VAL A 870 -34.27 11.98 -10.96
CA VAL A 870 -34.03 13.35 -11.44
C VAL A 870 -34.93 14.34 -10.73
N ASP A 871 -36.22 14.04 -10.57
CA ASP A 871 -37.16 14.90 -9.85
C ASP A 871 -36.75 15.08 -8.38
N LYS A 872 -36.19 14.03 -7.77
CA LYS A 872 -35.72 14.03 -6.38
C LYS A 872 -34.41 14.78 -6.16
N TYR A 873 -33.42 14.58 -7.03
CA TYR A 873 -32.05 15.10 -6.83
C TYR A 873 -31.70 16.32 -7.70
N GLY A 874 -32.51 16.62 -8.72
CA GLY A 874 -32.30 17.66 -9.72
C GLY A 874 -31.25 17.30 -10.78
N GLU A 875 -31.22 18.10 -11.85
CA GLU A 875 -30.26 17.97 -12.95
C GLU A 875 -29.79 19.32 -13.51
N ASP A 876 -28.66 19.29 -14.22
CA ASP A 876 -28.20 20.36 -15.12
C ASP A 876 -28.55 19.96 -16.57
N ALA A 877 -29.81 20.18 -16.93
CA ALA A 877 -30.35 19.78 -18.23
C ALA A 877 -29.65 20.51 -19.39
N THR A 878 -29.17 21.75 -19.19
CA THR A 878 -28.50 22.53 -20.25
C THR A 878 -27.18 21.90 -20.65
N GLU A 879 -26.31 21.59 -19.69
CA GLU A 879 -25.03 20.92 -19.97
C GLU A 879 -25.25 19.48 -20.47
N GLY A 880 -26.19 18.75 -19.85
CA GLY A 880 -26.53 17.39 -20.23
C GLY A 880 -27.01 17.28 -21.67
N LEU A 881 -27.96 18.14 -22.06
CA LEU A 881 -28.51 18.19 -23.41
C LEU A 881 -27.43 18.55 -24.43
N HIS A 882 -26.62 19.57 -24.16
CA HIS A 882 -25.54 19.98 -25.05
C HIS A 882 -24.58 18.82 -25.37
N ARG A 883 -24.14 18.07 -24.35
CA ARG A 883 -23.26 16.90 -24.55
C ARG A 883 -23.95 15.78 -25.32
N ALA A 884 -25.20 15.48 -24.96
CA ALA A 884 -25.97 14.42 -25.60
C ALA A 884 -26.23 14.72 -27.08
N GLU A 885 -26.52 15.98 -27.43
CA GLU A 885 -26.69 16.47 -28.80
C GLU A 885 -25.39 16.42 -29.60
N VAL A 886 -24.28 16.95 -29.07
CA VAL A 886 -22.97 16.91 -29.76
C VAL A 886 -22.57 15.47 -30.09
N LEU A 887 -22.75 14.53 -29.16
CA LEU A 887 -22.46 13.12 -29.39
C LEU A 887 -23.39 12.51 -30.44
N LYS A 888 -24.69 12.80 -30.34
CA LYS A 888 -25.70 12.34 -31.31
C LYS A 888 -25.39 12.84 -32.71
N GLU A 889 -25.12 14.13 -32.89
CA GLU A 889 -24.82 14.72 -34.20
C GLU A 889 -23.50 14.19 -34.78
N SER A 890 -22.52 13.87 -33.92
CA SER A 890 -21.25 13.27 -34.34
C SER A 890 -21.40 11.82 -34.83
N LEU A 891 -22.29 11.05 -34.21
CA LEU A 891 -22.51 9.64 -34.54
C LEU A 891 -23.62 9.42 -35.59
N PHE A 892 -24.57 10.35 -35.68
CA PHE A 892 -25.75 10.29 -36.55
C PHE A 892 -25.98 11.64 -37.27
N PRO A 893 -25.11 12.04 -38.21
CA PRO A 893 -25.21 13.34 -38.88
C PRO A 893 -26.48 13.47 -39.74
N ARG A 894 -27.02 14.69 -39.81
CA ARG A 894 -28.31 15.00 -40.48
C ARG A 894 -28.23 15.16 -42.00
N GLU A 895 -27.05 15.34 -42.59
CA GLU A 895 -26.91 15.66 -44.03
C GLU A 895 -26.68 14.42 -44.92
N ASP A 896 -27.49 14.35 -45.97
CA ASP A 896 -27.39 13.45 -47.14
C ASP A 896 -25.95 13.31 -47.66
N SER A 897 -25.35 12.13 -47.49
CA SER A 897 -24.37 11.64 -48.47
C SER A 897 -24.38 10.11 -48.56
N ARG A 898 -25.38 9.63 -49.31
CA ARG A 898 -25.57 8.26 -49.84
C ARG A 898 -26.14 7.27 -48.82
N HIS A 899 -27.25 6.63 -49.16
CA HIS A 899 -27.54 5.26 -48.73
C HIS A 899 -26.30 4.42 -49.09
N THR A 900 -25.43 4.19 -48.13
CA THR A 900 -24.28 3.30 -48.31
C THR A 900 -24.80 1.87 -48.12
N GLU A 901 -24.15 0.90 -48.76
CA GLU A 901 -24.42 -0.54 -48.51
C GLU A 901 -24.17 -0.93 -47.02
N TYR A 902 -23.64 0.00 -46.21
CA TYR A 902 -23.23 -0.17 -44.83
C TYR A 902 -24.05 0.68 -43.85
N GLU A 903 -25.10 1.39 -44.29
CA GLU A 903 -25.86 2.31 -43.43
C GLU A 903 -26.37 1.64 -42.13
N GLY A 904 -26.84 0.38 -42.23
CA GLY A 904 -27.24 -0.40 -41.06
C GLY A 904 -26.08 -0.73 -40.11
N LEU A 905 -24.89 -1.01 -40.65
CA LEU A 905 -23.69 -1.29 -39.83
C LEU A 905 -23.16 -0.01 -39.18
N ASP A 906 -23.12 1.11 -39.91
CA ASP A 906 -22.71 2.42 -39.39
C ASP A 906 -23.66 2.87 -38.27
N ALA A 907 -24.97 2.71 -38.46
CA ALA A 907 -25.96 3.00 -37.43
C ALA A 907 -25.80 2.12 -36.18
N LEU A 908 -25.50 0.83 -36.36
CA LEU A 908 -25.23 -0.09 -35.24
C LEU A 908 -23.93 0.26 -34.50
N GLN A 909 -22.86 0.66 -35.21
CA GLN A 909 -21.62 1.14 -34.59
C GLN A 909 -21.83 2.43 -33.81
N GLY A 910 -22.58 3.39 -34.38
CA GLY A 910 -22.98 4.61 -33.68
C GLY A 910 -23.78 4.30 -32.41
N LEU A 911 -24.71 3.34 -32.47
CA LEU A 911 -25.46 2.88 -31.30
C LEU A 911 -24.55 2.23 -30.25
N GLU A 912 -23.57 1.43 -30.64
CA GLU A 912 -22.61 0.81 -29.71
C GLU A 912 -21.85 1.88 -28.91
N MET A 913 -21.35 2.92 -29.59
CA MET A 913 -20.67 4.06 -28.97
C MET A 913 -21.60 4.87 -28.06
N TYR A 914 -22.83 5.16 -28.51
CA TYR A 914 -23.81 5.94 -27.74
C TYR A 914 -24.26 5.22 -26.46
N LEU A 915 -24.52 3.91 -26.54
CA LEU A 915 -24.83 3.07 -25.38
C LEU A 915 -23.63 3.00 -24.41
N GLY A 916 -22.39 3.00 -24.93
CA GLY A 916 -21.18 3.11 -24.12
C GLY A 916 -21.10 4.42 -23.32
N CYS A 917 -21.58 5.53 -23.87
CA CYS A 917 -21.68 6.81 -23.15
C CYS A 917 -22.65 6.72 -21.97
N ILE A 918 -23.85 6.16 -22.17
CA ILE A 918 -24.83 5.94 -21.09
C ILE A 918 -24.25 5.02 -20.01
N ALA A 919 -23.53 3.97 -20.40
CA ALA A 919 -22.90 3.05 -19.45
C ALA A 919 -21.90 3.81 -18.57
N SER A 920 -21.09 4.67 -19.19
CA SER A 920 -20.11 5.51 -18.48
C SER A 920 -20.78 6.49 -17.52
N CYS A 921 -21.92 7.08 -17.92
CA CYS A 921 -22.69 7.98 -17.06
C CYS A 921 -23.31 7.24 -15.85
N LEU A 922 -23.90 6.07 -16.07
CA LEU A 922 -24.44 5.24 -14.99
C LEU A 922 -23.34 4.74 -14.04
N ASN A 923 -22.17 4.36 -14.57
CA ASN A 923 -21.00 4.01 -13.76
C ASN A 923 -20.55 5.17 -12.86
N ALA A 924 -20.58 6.41 -13.37
CA ALA A 924 -20.25 7.59 -12.57
C ALA A 924 -21.30 7.90 -11.47
N LEU A 925 -22.55 7.48 -11.66
CA LEU A 925 -23.62 7.62 -10.67
C LEU A 925 -23.66 6.49 -9.63
N GLN A 926 -23.07 5.33 -9.92
CA GLN A 926 -23.11 4.18 -9.01
C GLN A 926 -22.54 4.50 -7.60
N PRO A 927 -21.42 5.22 -7.44
CA PRO A 927 -20.90 5.55 -6.12
C PRO A 927 -21.83 6.48 -5.34
N VAL A 928 -22.40 7.48 -6.01
CA VAL A 928 -23.24 8.48 -5.33
C VAL A 928 -24.60 7.92 -4.96
N SER A 929 -25.19 7.04 -5.78
CA SER A 929 -26.46 6.40 -5.47
C SER A 929 -26.41 5.53 -4.22
N GLN A 930 -25.26 4.93 -3.93
CA GLN A 930 -25.02 4.19 -2.69
C GLN A 930 -24.62 5.10 -1.53
N ALA A 931 -23.80 6.12 -1.76
CA ALA A 931 -23.32 7.04 -0.74
C ALA A 931 -24.44 7.88 -0.09
N VAL A 932 -25.58 8.06 -0.76
CA VAL A 932 -26.77 8.74 -0.22
C VAL A 932 -27.74 7.79 0.50
N TRP A 933 -27.43 6.49 0.53
CA TRP A 933 -28.20 5.41 1.17
C TRP A 933 -29.65 5.31 0.69
N ASP A 934 -29.86 5.54 -0.59
CA ASP A 934 -31.17 5.44 -1.24
C ASP A 934 -31.26 4.13 -2.02
N GLU A 935 -31.95 3.14 -1.42
CA GLU A 935 -32.13 1.82 -2.03
C GLU A 935 -32.81 1.89 -3.39
N GLU A 936 -33.78 2.80 -3.56
CA GLU A 936 -34.49 2.99 -4.82
C GLU A 936 -33.56 3.56 -5.89
N PHE A 937 -32.80 4.61 -5.55
CA PHE A 937 -31.84 5.19 -6.51
C PHE A 937 -30.75 4.18 -6.91
N SER A 938 -30.19 3.46 -5.95
CA SER A 938 -29.20 2.41 -6.22
C SER A 938 -29.76 1.28 -7.09
N ALA A 939 -31.00 0.85 -6.82
CA ALA A 939 -31.69 -0.15 -7.61
C ALA A 939 -31.96 0.34 -9.05
N VAL A 940 -32.41 1.58 -9.22
CA VAL A 940 -32.65 2.20 -10.53
C VAL A 940 -31.37 2.25 -11.37
N VAL A 941 -30.24 2.68 -10.80
CA VAL A 941 -28.95 2.70 -11.50
C VAL A 941 -28.54 1.28 -11.92
N SER A 942 -28.68 0.31 -11.02
CA SER A 942 -28.34 -1.09 -11.26
C SER A 942 -29.23 -1.74 -12.33
N ASP A 943 -30.53 -1.47 -12.28
CA ASP A 943 -31.53 -1.97 -13.24
C ASP A 943 -31.31 -1.38 -14.62
N ASN A 944 -31.04 -0.07 -14.71
CA ASN A 944 -30.72 0.59 -15.97
C ASN A 944 -29.41 0.08 -16.55
N MET A 945 -28.39 -0.19 -15.72
CA MET A 945 -27.16 -0.83 -16.17
C MET A 945 -27.42 -2.25 -16.73
N ARG A 946 -28.30 -3.04 -16.10
CA ARG A 946 -28.69 -4.36 -16.60
C ARG A 946 -29.41 -4.29 -17.94
N ASP A 947 -30.37 -3.37 -18.07
CA ASP A 947 -31.10 -3.15 -19.31
C ASP A 947 -30.15 -2.67 -20.42
N LEU A 948 -29.24 -1.75 -20.12
CA LEU A 948 -28.23 -1.27 -21.07
C LEU A 948 -27.30 -2.39 -21.58
N ARG A 949 -26.82 -3.27 -20.69
CA ARG A 949 -26.00 -4.44 -21.10
C ARG A 949 -26.74 -5.35 -22.08
N ARG A 950 -28.06 -5.51 -21.93
CA ARG A 950 -28.89 -6.28 -22.88
C ARG A 950 -28.92 -5.58 -24.25
N MET A 951 -29.03 -4.26 -24.28
CA MET A 951 -29.02 -3.47 -25.52
C MET A 951 -27.66 -3.58 -26.21
N GLN A 952 -26.55 -3.39 -25.48
CA GLN A 952 -25.18 -3.52 -26.01
C GLN A 952 -24.91 -4.93 -26.55
N ALA A 953 -25.34 -5.97 -25.85
CA ALA A 953 -25.19 -7.35 -26.30
C ALA A 953 -25.92 -7.63 -27.62
N TRP A 954 -27.12 -7.07 -27.80
CA TRP A 954 -27.86 -7.18 -29.05
C TRP A 954 -27.17 -6.42 -30.18
N VAL A 955 -26.77 -5.16 -29.96
CA VAL A 955 -26.10 -4.33 -30.97
C VAL A 955 -24.78 -4.98 -31.41
N SER A 956 -23.93 -5.38 -30.47
CA SER A 956 -22.65 -6.04 -30.77
C SER A 956 -22.83 -7.35 -31.54
N LYS A 957 -23.90 -8.11 -31.25
CA LYS A 957 -24.25 -9.30 -32.04
C LYS A 957 -24.62 -8.93 -33.48
N GLN A 958 -25.45 -7.92 -33.68
CA GLN A 958 -25.87 -7.51 -35.03
C GLN A 958 -24.72 -6.94 -35.87
N ILE A 959 -23.78 -6.23 -35.23
CA ILE A 959 -22.51 -5.81 -35.85
C ILE A 959 -21.74 -7.04 -36.35
N LYS A 960 -21.54 -8.06 -35.49
CA LYS A 960 -20.81 -9.28 -35.87
C LYS A 960 -21.49 -10.06 -37.00
N VAL A 961 -22.82 -10.11 -37.02
CA VAL A 961 -23.59 -10.78 -38.08
C VAL A 961 -23.44 -10.07 -39.43
N ARG A 962 -23.37 -8.73 -39.44
CA ARG A 962 -23.26 -7.91 -40.65
C ARG A 962 -21.82 -7.62 -41.08
N ALA A 963 -20.84 -7.74 -40.19
CA ALA A 963 -19.43 -7.49 -40.48
C ALA A 963 -18.89 -8.21 -41.74
N PRO A 964 -19.30 -9.45 -42.09
CA PRO A 964 -18.87 -10.11 -43.33
C PRO A 964 -19.20 -9.34 -44.62
N GLN A 965 -20.14 -8.38 -44.62
CA GLN A 965 -20.40 -7.52 -45.79
C GLN A 965 -19.18 -6.65 -46.16
N THR A 966 -18.24 -6.45 -45.22
CA THR A 966 -16.95 -5.76 -45.47
C THR A 966 -15.93 -6.60 -46.25
N LEU A 967 -16.20 -7.90 -46.47
CA LEU A 967 -15.32 -8.80 -47.23
C LEU A 967 -15.43 -8.60 -48.76
N LEU A 968 -16.29 -7.69 -49.23
CA LEU A 968 -16.38 -7.26 -50.63
C LEU A 968 -15.19 -6.38 -51.01
N VAL A 969 -13.98 -6.95 -50.97
CA VAL A 969 -12.72 -6.30 -51.38
C VAL A 969 -12.22 -6.91 -52.70
N PRO A 970 -11.62 -6.13 -53.61
CA PRO A 970 -10.98 -6.69 -54.80
C PRO A 970 -9.91 -7.70 -54.40
N ALA A 971 -9.87 -8.87 -55.04
CA ALA A 971 -8.74 -9.77 -54.91
C ALA A 971 -7.48 -9.00 -55.32
N LEU A 972 -6.45 -8.99 -54.46
CA LEU A 972 -5.13 -8.50 -54.87
C LEU A 972 -4.70 -9.31 -56.10
N PRO A 973 -4.19 -8.66 -57.18
CA PRO A 973 -3.59 -9.40 -58.28
C PRO A 973 -2.55 -10.34 -57.67
N GLY A 974 -2.69 -11.65 -57.92
CA GLY A 974 -1.63 -12.58 -57.58
C GLY A 974 -0.38 -12.20 -58.35
N ASP A 975 0.78 -12.27 -57.71
CA ASP A 975 2.07 -12.28 -58.41
C ASP A 975 2.15 -13.62 -59.18
N ASP A 976 1.55 -13.67 -60.37
CA ASP A 976 1.86 -14.64 -61.43
C ASP A 976 3.20 -14.29 -62.11
#